data_AF-A0A8J7RM31-F1
#
_entry.id   AF-A0A8J7RM31-F1
#
_cell.length_a   1.000
_cell.length_b   1.000
_cell.length_c   1.000
_cell.angle_alpha   90.00
_cell.angle_beta   90.00
_cell.angle_gamma   90.00
#
_symmetry.space_group_name_H-M   'P 1'
#
loop_
_entity.id
_entity.type
_entity.pdbx_description
1 polymer ?
#
loop_
_entity_poly.entity_id
_entity_poly.type
_entity_poly.pdbx_seq_one_letter_code
_entity_poly.pdbx_strand_id
1 'polypeptide(L)'
;MRRLIILLSLFLLISPIMAYTPHDSVEDMQGSNIFTDLVDGFVSWLFGSSDEEVIPIVENSTINNTLVEKREFKEYDYATQSKELIDLLKEKTESELVSYSIHTSGNNDITTKLYAPDKIYGYSAFPTKLSISKSTGDTVHVERVKIWVASKANPNIKYYLFDKQYEQTYNETEHSYDSEYTISGTDSVDTIMKAPDNWSSIVKSYTSSSNVDYSQIENILHSDVEPFEVYYQIDAHIERYITHIETDENGEEHEVKERDDSDVQHLGNTVGLDSRIKNGDYMIGSFNEGSLPIDYIEEYGDKLIPYESVCQGSTSNILSLLWSSPVNAVNRSPDMKYVYIDNCGELFTRAGVPCRIYDDVAVVTLQENTNHNIEVSSKKALQKGYFTSIDPMSIYTSYTTDNEDDLLSFNTYAIVYGEIERKDSVNLPVWTINKPEIFVYGSERTVSGQILDEIKDLQNLTEWNYATKVNVLKKLNATKEGLNTKIITAKAYKGKAKIAGSSQGASCADKAIAQYQKAIDKIDTYYLEFEKLLTSNDKSNREREISALLETVRVYEIAGDEYTRASKLYTYGKDDQAESVAEGAEDLVKEPTVPFFGDGGVIDSVNTGIANIVQNIPFGEQLNNLIQNIPFGYVGILSLGLIIILYQNRSSLTSKYRRYKRRY
;
A
#
# COMPACT_ATOMS: atom_id res chain seq x y z
N MET A 1 24.53 -32.92 28.54
CA MET A 1 25.95 -33.13 28.19
C MET A 1 26.40 -34.59 28.18
N ARG A 2 26.34 -35.36 29.28
CA ARG A 2 26.78 -36.78 29.26
C ARG A 2 26.05 -37.66 28.23
N ARG A 3 24.74 -37.46 28.02
CA ARG A 3 23.97 -38.15 26.97
C ARG A 3 24.35 -37.72 25.54
N LEU A 4 24.72 -36.46 25.35
CA LEU A 4 25.22 -35.90 24.08
C LEU A 4 26.59 -36.46 23.72
N ILE A 5 27.47 -36.60 24.72
CA ILE A 5 28.79 -37.23 24.55
C ILE A 5 28.63 -38.71 24.22
N ILE A 6 27.70 -39.43 24.87
CA ILE A 6 27.41 -40.84 24.53
C ILE A 6 26.87 -40.97 23.11
N LEU A 7 25.98 -40.07 22.65
CA LEU A 7 25.45 -40.08 21.29
C LEU A 7 26.52 -39.76 20.23
N LEU A 8 27.37 -38.76 20.47
CA LEU A 8 28.53 -38.43 19.63
C LEU A 8 29.58 -39.56 19.63
N SER A 9 29.75 -40.25 20.75
CA SER A 9 30.64 -41.41 20.87
C SER A 9 30.10 -42.61 20.09
N LEU A 10 28.78 -42.85 20.12
CA LEU A 10 28.14 -43.89 19.30
C LEU A 10 28.24 -43.57 17.81
N PHE A 11 28.05 -42.30 17.40
CA PHE A 11 28.21 -41.87 16.01
C PHE A 11 29.66 -41.99 15.50
N LEU A 12 30.65 -41.73 16.37
CA LEU A 12 32.08 -41.87 16.02
C LEU A 12 32.55 -43.34 16.04
N LEU A 13 31.94 -44.22 16.85
CA LEU A 13 32.28 -45.64 16.93
C LEU A 13 31.64 -46.50 15.83
N ILE A 14 30.64 -45.98 15.10
CA ILE A 14 29.97 -46.67 13.99
C ILE A 14 30.61 -46.34 12.62
N SER A 15 31.65 -45.49 12.58
CA SER A 15 32.48 -45.33 11.38
C SER A 15 33.36 -46.57 11.18
N PRO A 16 33.25 -47.35 10.09
CA PRO A 16 34.23 -48.39 9.83
C PRO A 16 35.57 -47.73 9.52
N ILE A 17 36.55 -48.08 10.34
CA ILE A 17 37.97 -47.98 10.04
C ILE A 17 38.23 -48.70 8.72
N MET A 18 38.61 -47.97 7.68
CA MET A 18 39.37 -48.49 6.54
C MET A 18 40.34 -47.39 6.07
N ALA A 19 41.46 -47.28 6.78
CA ALA A 19 42.71 -46.90 6.12
C ALA A 19 43.08 -48.07 5.19
N TYR A 20 42.89 -47.92 3.87
CA TYR A 20 43.28 -48.95 2.91
C TYR A 20 44.63 -48.59 2.27
N THR A 21 45.67 -49.32 2.68
CA THR A 21 46.93 -49.50 1.95
C THR A 21 46.71 -50.48 0.79
N PRO A 22 47.30 -50.26 -0.40
CA PRO A 22 47.05 -51.10 -1.55
C PRO A 22 47.93 -52.36 -1.48
N HIS A 23 47.34 -53.53 -1.20
CA HIS A 23 47.72 -54.80 -1.82
C HIS A 23 46.81 -55.96 -1.42
N ASP A 24 46.49 -56.77 -2.42
CA ASP A 24 46.00 -58.16 -2.39
C ASP A 24 44.51 -58.42 -2.09
N SER A 25 44.08 -59.57 -2.61
CA SER A 25 42.75 -59.99 -3.04
C SER A 25 41.98 -60.86 -2.03
N VAL A 26 40.68 -61.05 -2.34
CA VAL A 26 39.76 -62.17 -1.98
C VAL A 26 38.66 -61.86 -0.94
N GLU A 27 37.42 -61.92 -1.45
CA GLU A 27 36.15 -62.50 -0.97
C GLU A 27 35.80 -62.59 0.54
N ASP A 28 34.49 -62.44 0.78
CA ASP A 28 33.70 -62.76 1.98
C ASP A 28 33.75 -61.82 3.19
N MET A 29 32.89 -60.78 3.15
CA MET A 29 32.09 -60.37 4.31
C MET A 29 30.70 -59.89 3.84
N GLN A 30 29.72 -60.81 3.82
CA GLN A 30 28.30 -60.45 3.84
C GLN A 30 27.93 -59.93 5.23
N GLY A 31 27.85 -58.61 5.37
CA GLY A 31 27.22 -57.93 6.50
C GLY A 31 26.38 -56.79 5.93
N SER A 32 25.06 -56.90 6.05
CA SER A 32 24.11 -55.85 5.63
C SER A 32 24.42 -54.56 6.39
N ASN A 33 25.08 -53.62 5.71
CA ASN A 33 25.36 -52.30 6.23
C ASN A 33 24.04 -51.51 6.20
N ILE A 34 23.27 -51.62 7.28
CA ILE A 34 22.04 -50.86 7.52
C ILE A 34 22.26 -49.35 7.27
N PHE A 35 23.48 -48.86 7.47
CA PHE A 35 23.86 -47.47 7.22
C PHE A 35 24.02 -47.14 5.72
N THR A 36 24.54 -48.05 4.88
CA THR A 36 24.55 -47.82 3.42
C THR A 36 23.15 -47.94 2.86
N ASP A 37 22.31 -48.88 3.34
CA ASP A 37 20.92 -48.97 2.87
C ASP A 37 20.08 -47.75 3.27
N LEU A 38 20.35 -47.14 4.45
CA LEU A 38 19.72 -45.88 4.88
C LEU A 38 20.21 -44.67 4.08
N VAL A 39 21.51 -44.60 3.79
CA VAL A 39 22.10 -43.52 3.00
C VAL A 39 21.68 -43.64 1.54
N ASP A 40 21.68 -44.85 0.98
CA ASP A 40 21.23 -45.12 -0.39
C ASP A 40 19.71 -44.96 -0.51
N GLY A 41 18.93 -45.28 0.53
CA GLY A 41 17.50 -44.95 0.61
C GLY A 41 17.23 -43.45 0.67
N PHE A 42 18.01 -42.70 1.44
CA PHE A 42 17.91 -41.24 1.55
C PHE A 42 18.39 -40.53 0.27
N VAL A 43 19.45 -41.04 -0.37
CA VAL A 43 19.98 -40.53 -1.64
C VAL A 43 19.07 -40.90 -2.81
N SER A 44 18.51 -42.11 -2.84
CA SER A 44 17.49 -42.52 -3.82
C SER A 44 16.20 -41.69 -3.68
N TRP A 45 15.79 -41.36 -2.45
CA TRP A 45 14.67 -40.46 -2.19
C TRP A 45 14.95 -39.02 -2.67
N LEU A 46 16.17 -38.49 -2.46
CA LEU A 46 16.54 -37.13 -2.89
C LEU A 46 16.88 -37.01 -4.38
N PHE A 47 17.39 -38.08 -5.00
CA PHE A 47 18.05 -37.99 -6.32
C PHE A 47 17.61 -39.09 -7.32
N GLY A 48 16.71 -39.99 -6.95
CA GLY A 48 16.31 -41.13 -7.80
C GLY A 48 17.42 -42.18 -7.93
N SER A 49 17.03 -43.41 -8.31
CA SER A 49 17.96 -44.52 -8.53
C SER A 49 18.89 -44.25 -9.73
N SER A 50 20.16 -44.65 -9.57
CA SER A 50 21.34 -44.11 -10.26
C SER A 50 21.54 -44.41 -11.75
N ASP A 51 20.50 -44.73 -12.54
CA ASP A 51 20.67 -45.05 -13.98
C ASP A 51 19.73 -44.28 -14.94
N GLU A 52 19.01 -43.25 -14.47
CA GLU A 52 18.33 -42.29 -15.35
C GLU A 52 18.79 -40.86 -15.03
N GLU A 53 18.89 -40.03 -16.08
CA GLU A 53 19.31 -38.64 -16.05
C GLU A 53 18.53 -37.88 -14.96
N VAL A 54 19.21 -37.57 -13.85
CA VAL A 54 18.59 -37.04 -12.62
C VAL A 54 18.02 -35.65 -12.86
N ILE A 55 16.71 -35.58 -13.10
CA ILE A 55 15.88 -34.42 -12.77
C ILE A 55 15.78 -34.42 -11.24
N PRO A 56 16.25 -33.38 -10.54
CA PRO A 56 16.10 -33.33 -9.09
C PRO A 56 14.61 -33.41 -8.75
N ILE A 57 14.24 -34.35 -7.88
CA ILE A 57 12.93 -34.39 -7.22
C ILE A 57 12.91 -33.23 -6.21
N VAL A 58 12.89 -32.02 -6.75
CA VAL A 58 12.08 -30.94 -6.23
C VAL A 58 10.75 -31.16 -6.92
N GLU A 59 9.99 -32.17 -6.47
CA GLU A 59 8.59 -32.24 -6.83
C GLU A 59 7.95 -30.95 -6.28
N ASN A 60 7.69 -30.04 -7.21
CA ASN A 60 6.68 -29.02 -7.12
C ASN A 60 6.82 -28.03 -5.95
N SER A 61 7.62 -26.98 -6.14
CA SER A 61 7.08 -25.62 -5.91
C SER A 61 6.02 -25.33 -6.98
N THR A 62 4.98 -26.19 -7.11
CA THR A 62 3.75 -25.71 -7.73
C THR A 62 3.32 -24.53 -6.90
N ILE A 63 2.91 -23.48 -7.59
CA ILE A 63 2.03 -22.47 -7.05
C ILE A 63 0.83 -23.23 -6.45
N ASN A 64 0.91 -23.60 -5.17
CA ASN A 64 -0.18 -24.28 -4.47
C ASN A 64 -1.13 -23.26 -3.83
N ASN A 65 -0.88 -21.97 -4.05
CA ASN A 65 -1.72 -20.89 -3.56
C ASN A 65 -2.71 -20.51 -4.67
N THR A 66 -3.98 -20.46 -4.31
CA THR A 66 -5.05 -19.90 -5.15
C THR A 66 -4.77 -18.45 -5.51
N LEU A 67 -5.38 -17.95 -6.59
CA LEU A 67 -5.27 -16.54 -6.96
C LEU A 67 -5.66 -15.60 -5.80
N VAL A 68 -6.68 -15.98 -5.03
CA VAL A 68 -7.16 -15.26 -3.83
C VAL A 68 -6.06 -15.15 -2.78
N GLU A 69 -5.35 -16.24 -2.50
CA GLU A 69 -4.23 -16.26 -1.54
C GLU A 69 -3.03 -15.46 -2.04
N LYS A 70 -2.75 -15.50 -3.34
CA LYS A 70 -1.65 -14.73 -3.94
C LYS A 70 -1.85 -13.22 -3.87
N ARG A 71 -3.10 -12.79 -3.97
CA ARG A 71 -3.48 -11.37 -3.81
C ARG A 71 -3.79 -11.00 -2.36
N GLU A 72 -3.58 -11.93 -1.43
CA GLU A 72 -3.86 -11.78 -0.01
C GLU A 72 -5.30 -11.31 0.30
N PHE A 73 -6.25 -11.62 -0.59
CA PHE A 73 -7.65 -11.24 -0.42
C PHE A 73 -8.26 -12.04 0.72
N LYS A 74 -8.28 -11.42 1.90
CA LYS A 74 -8.96 -11.94 3.08
C LYS A 74 -10.36 -11.37 3.12
N GLU A 75 -11.31 -12.16 3.63
CA GLU A 75 -12.63 -11.64 3.94
C GLU A 75 -12.49 -10.68 5.13
N TYR A 76 -12.81 -9.42 4.91
CA TYR A 76 -12.68 -8.39 5.93
C TYR A 76 -14.04 -8.15 6.60
N ASP A 77 -14.05 -8.09 7.93
CA ASP A 77 -15.21 -7.55 8.65
C ASP A 77 -15.17 -6.03 8.53
N TYR A 78 -15.94 -5.53 7.57
CA TYR A 78 -16.09 -4.10 7.29
C TYR A 78 -16.27 -3.25 8.56
N ALA A 79 -17.05 -3.69 9.55
CA ALA A 79 -17.35 -2.86 10.71
C ALA A 79 -16.16 -2.73 11.68
N THR A 80 -15.47 -3.84 11.94
CA THR A 80 -14.37 -3.88 12.93
C THR A 80 -13.05 -3.38 12.32
N GLN A 81 -12.71 -3.85 11.12
CA GLN A 81 -11.42 -3.57 10.50
C GLN A 81 -11.36 -2.21 9.80
N SER A 82 -12.50 -1.65 9.37
CA SER A 82 -12.53 -0.24 8.96
C SER A 82 -12.07 0.65 10.10
N LYS A 83 -12.52 0.39 11.33
CA LYS A 83 -12.12 1.20 12.48
C LYS A 83 -10.62 1.12 12.75
N GLU A 84 -10.04 -0.08 12.74
CA GLU A 84 -8.59 -0.27 12.93
C GLU A 84 -7.77 0.44 11.85
N LEU A 85 -8.18 0.31 10.58
CA LEU A 85 -7.51 0.97 9.47
C LEU A 85 -7.63 2.50 9.57
N ILE A 86 -8.79 3.00 10.00
CA ILE A 86 -9.03 4.42 10.23
C ILE A 86 -8.16 4.94 11.37
N ASP A 87 -8.08 4.22 12.49
CA ASP A 87 -7.27 4.61 13.63
C ASP A 87 -5.78 4.64 13.24
N LEU A 88 -5.30 3.67 12.45
CA LEU A 88 -3.95 3.68 11.89
C LEU A 88 -3.69 4.88 10.97
N LEU A 89 -4.64 5.22 10.10
CA LEU A 89 -4.52 6.37 9.20
C LEU A 89 -4.52 7.69 9.96
N LYS A 90 -5.33 7.81 11.02
CA LYS A 90 -5.31 8.96 11.93
C LYS A 90 -3.97 9.08 12.65
N GLU A 91 -3.44 7.98 13.19
CA GLU A 91 -2.11 7.95 13.82
C GLU A 91 -1.00 8.39 12.85
N LYS A 92 -1.02 7.87 11.61
CA LYS A 92 -0.03 8.24 10.57
C LYS A 92 -0.09 9.72 10.17
N THR A 93 -1.25 10.35 10.31
CA THR A 93 -1.48 11.76 9.96
C THR A 93 -1.53 12.68 11.17
N GLU A 94 -1.27 12.15 12.37
CA GLU A 94 -1.25 12.91 13.61
C GLU A 94 -0.13 13.96 13.60
N SER A 95 -0.48 15.13 14.13
CA SER A 95 0.32 16.35 14.10
C SER A 95 0.16 17.10 15.43
N GLU A 96 1.22 17.75 15.88
CA GLU A 96 1.25 18.52 17.12
C GLU A 96 1.51 20.01 16.85
N LEU A 97 0.97 20.90 17.67
CA LEU A 97 1.30 22.33 17.61
C LEU A 97 2.71 22.56 18.14
N VAL A 98 3.60 23.06 17.27
CA VAL A 98 4.98 23.42 17.61
C VAL A 98 5.22 24.90 17.42
N SER A 99 6.12 25.46 18.23
CA SER A 99 6.56 26.85 18.07
C SER A 99 7.51 26.96 16.89
N TYR A 100 7.26 27.93 16.01
CA TYR A 100 8.16 28.28 14.91
C TYR A 100 9.11 29.39 15.31
N SER A 101 10.29 29.37 14.71
CA SER A 101 11.15 30.55 14.64
C SER A 101 10.43 31.62 13.84
N ILE A 102 10.44 32.84 14.36
CA ILE A 102 9.82 33.99 13.71
C ILE A 102 10.88 35.01 13.32
N HIS A 103 10.70 35.61 12.15
CA HIS A 103 11.37 36.85 11.80
C HIS A 103 10.41 38.00 12.13
N THR A 104 10.86 38.95 12.93
CA THR A 104 10.06 40.10 13.36
C THR A 104 10.65 41.40 12.83
N SER A 105 9.78 42.37 12.54
CA SER A 105 10.14 43.74 12.18
C SER A 105 9.12 44.70 12.78
N GLY A 106 9.51 45.97 12.93
CA GLY A 106 8.71 46.97 13.64
C GLY A 106 9.16 47.17 15.08
N ASN A 107 8.27 47.67 15.94
CA ASN A 107 8.60 48.00 17.32
C ASN A 107 8.71 46.72 18.19
N ASN A 108 9.73 46.65 19.07
CA ASN A 108 10.12 45.46 19.86
C ASN A 108 9.49 45.41 21.26
N ASP A 109 8.55 46.31 21.56
CA ASP A 109 7.88 46.40 22.86
C ASP A 109 6.93 45.21 23.15
N ILE A 110 6.68 44.40 22.14
CA ILE A 110 5.91 43.15 22.22
C ILE A 110 6.81 41.99 21.76
N THR A 111 6.73 40.87 22.49
CA THR A 111 7.33 39.60 22.10
C THR A 111 6.25 38.65 21.63
N THR A 112 6.49 37.95 20.52
CA THR A 112 5.53 37.04 19.91
C THR A 112 6.09 35.63 19.79
N LYS A 113 5.20 34.64 19.76
CA LYS A 113 5.50 33.27 19.36
C LYS A 113 4.37 32.76 18.48
N LEU A 114 4.71 32.14 17.36
CA LEU A 114 3.71 31.57 16.45
C LEU A 114 3.81 30.05 16.49
N TYR A 115 2.67 29.41 16.71
CA TYR A 115 2.51 27.97 16.75
C TYR A 115 1.65 27.52 15.58
N ALA A 116 2.12 26.48 14.89
CA ALA A 116 1.40 25.80 13.81
C ALA A 116 1.76 24.30 13.87
N PRO A 117 1.11 23.42 13.09
CA PRO A 117 1.35 22.00 13.22
C PRO A 117 2.72 21.59 12.67
N ASP A 118 3.36 20.61 13.30
CA ASP A 118 4.68 20.11 12.92
C ASP A 118 4.70 19.35 11.57
N LYS A 119 3.51 18.96 11.09
CA LYS A 119 3.24 18.34 9.79
C LYS A 119 1.93 18.86 9.20
N ILE A 120 1.95 19.19 7.91
CA ILE A 120 0.77 19.58 7.11
C ILE A 120 0.77 18.73 5.84
N TYR A 121 -0.25 17.90 5.64
CA TYR A 121 -0.31 16.97 4.50
C TYR A 121 -1.11 17.60 3.35
N GLY A 122 -0.43 17.91 2.25
CA GLY A 122 -1.02 18.48 1.05
C GLY A 122 -1.72 19.83 1.29
N TYR A 123 -2.82 20.08 0.57
CA TYR A 123 -3.56 21.35 0.56
C TYR A 123 -4.44 21.56 1.79
N SER A 124 -3.99 21.11 2.97
CA SER A 124 -4.78 21.11 4.20
C SER A 124 -4.92 22.49 4.84
N ALA A 125 -6.06 22.70 5.47
CA ALA A 125 -6.22 23.70 6.52
C ALA A 125 -5.50 23.23 7.79
N PHE A 126 -5.11 24.17 8.65
CA PHE A 126 -4.41 23.91 9.89
C PHE A 126 -4.65 25.00 10.95
N PRO A 127 -4.71 24.64 12.24
CA PRO A 127 -4.81 25.60 13.32
C PRO A 127 -3.51 26.38 13.49
N THR A 128 -3.63 27.66 13.83
CA THR A 128 -2.51 28.56 14.10
C THR A 128 -2.79 29.33 15.39
N LYS A 129 -1.77 29.45 16.23
CA LYS A 129 -1.85 30.18 17.50
C LYS A 129 -0.73 31.21 17.57
N LEU A 130 -1.12 32.49 17.68
CA LEU A 130 -0.19 33.59 17.89
C LEU A 130 -0.22 33.99 19.36
N SER A 131 0.84 33.67 20.09
CA SER A 131 1.04 34.14 21.46
C SER A 131 1.70 35.51 21.45
N ILE A 132 1.15 36.42 22.25
CA ILE A 132 1.58 37.81 22.37
C ILE A 132 1.90 38.06 23.84
N SER A 133 3.09 38.57 24.12
CA SER A 133 3.56 38.88 25.47
C SER A 133 4.14 40.28 25.52
N LYS A 134 3.91 41.00 26.61
CA LYS A 134 4.53 42.31 26.81
C LYS A 134 6.02 42.16 27.14
N SER A 135 6.85 43.03 26.56
CA SER A 135 8.29 43.07 26.84
C SER A 135 8.63 43.95 28.05
N THR A 136 7.72 44.85 28.47
CA THR A 136 7.91 45.80 29.58
C THR A 136 6.82 45.64 30.67
N GLY A 137 6.96 46.39 31.77
CA GLY A 137 5.94 46.47 32.83
C GLY A 137 4.66 47.20 32.41
N ASP A 138 4.72 47.94 31.31
CA ASP A 138 3.66 48.82 30.81
C ASP A 138 2.41 48.04 30.38
N THR A 139 1.29 48.75 30.23
CA THR A 139 0.02 48.17 29.77
C THR A 139 -0.03 48.25 28.25
N VAL A 140 -0.26 47.11 27.60
CA VAL A 140 -0.37 47.01 26.13
C VAL A 140 -1.82 46.73 25.76
N HIS A 141 -2.41 47.63 24.99
CA HIS A 141 -3.76 47.56 24.46
C HIS A 141 -3.70 47.14 22.99
N VAL A 142 -4.20 45.95 22.67
CA VAL A 142 -4.19 45.44 21.30
C VAL A 142 -5.38 46.01 20.55
N GLU A 143 -5.14 46.70 19.44
CA GLU A 143 -6.20 47.30 18.60
C GLU A 143 -6.63 46.34 17.51
N ARG A 144 -5.66 45.67 16.88
CA ARG A 144 -5.91 44.85 15.70
C ARG A 144 -4.87 43.77 15.54
N VAL A 145 -5.32 42.57 15.18
CA VAL A 145 -4.45 41.44 14.82
C VAL A 145 -4.84 40.91 13.45
N LYS A 146 -3.87 40.88 12.54
CA LYS A 146 -3.98 40.28 11.22
C LYS A 146 -3.08 39.06 11.13
N ILE A 147 -3.58 37.95 10.59
CA ILE A 147 -2.81 36.73 10.33
C ILE A 147 -3.17 36.22 8.94
N TRP A 148 -2.20 35.90 8.10
CA TRP A 148 -2.44 35.41 6.73
C TRP A 148 -1.34 34.46 6.27
N VAL A 149 -1.63 33.72 5.20
CA VAL A 149 -0.65 32.89 4.50
C VAL A 149 -0.18 33.61 3.25
N ALA A 150 1.11 33.54 2.94
CA ALA A 150 1.64 34.01 1.66
C ALA A 150 2.63 32.99 1.08
N SER A 151 2.48 32.72 -0.22
CA SER A 151 3.43 31.87 -0.97
C SER A 151 4.77 32.59 -1.10
N LYS A 152 5.87 31.84 -1.01
CA LYS A 152 7.22 32.37 -1.25
C LYS A 152 7.38 32.86 -2.70
N ALA A 153 6.63 32.29 -3.64
CA ALA A 153 6.63 32.72 -5.03
C ALA A 153 5.87 34.04 -5.22
N ASN A 154 4.84 34.30 -4.41
CA ASN A 154 4.03 35.52 -4.50
C ASN A 154 3.64 36.07 -3.11
N PRO A 155 4.59 36.72 -2.41
CA PRO A 155 4.38 37.18 -1.03
C PRO A 155 3.37 38.33 -0.91
N ASN A 156 2.96 38.92 -2.04
CA ASN A 156 2.01 40.04 -2.06
C ASN A 156 0.55 39.56 -1.95
N ILE A 157 0.27 38.30 -2.24
CA ILE A 157 -1.09 37.74 -2.11
C ILE A 157 -1.26 37.26 -0.67
N LYS A 158 -2.25 37.84 0.03
CA LYS A 158 -2.63 37.46 1.38
C LYS A 158 -3.74 36.41 1.32
N TYR A 159 -3.36 35.15 1.34
CA TYR A 159 -4.31 34.04 1.39
C TYR A 159 -4.94 33.95 2.78
N TYR A 160 -6.27 33.74 2.80
CA TYR A 160 -7.05 33.44 4.01
C TYR A 160 -6.83 34.43 5.17
N LEU A 161 -6.74 35.73 4.88
CA LEU A 161 -6.53 36.78 5.87
C LEU A 161 -7.56 36.69 7.00
N PHE A 162 -7.09 36.49 8.22
CA PHE A 162 -7.82 36.71 9.46
C PHE A 162 -7.54 38.13 9.91
N ASP A 163 -8.58 38.91 10.17
CA ASP A 163 -8.48 40.33 10.51
C ASP A 163 -9.44 40.65 11.66
N LYS A 164 -8.90 40.66 12.88
CA LYS A 164 -9.68 40.93 14.09
C LYS A 164 -9.32 42.30 14.64
N GLN A 165 -10.33 43.15 14.71
CA GLN A 165 -10.28 44.44 15.39
C GLN A 165 -10.90 44.28 16.78
N TYR A 166 -10.31 44.92 17.78
CA TYR A 166 -10.76 44.93 19.16
C TYR A 166 -11.33 46.32 19.49
N GLU A 167 -12.42 46.35 20.24
CA GLU A 167 -13.01 47.62 20.66
C GLU A 167 -12.16 48.30 21.75
N GLN A 168 -12.01 49.62 21.65
CA GLN A 168 -11.36 50.45 22.66
C GLN A 168 -12.25 51.64 22.97
N THR A 169 -12.44 51.91 24.26
CA THR A 169 -13.17 53.08 24.74
C THR A 169 -12.26 53.89 25.66
N TYR A 170 -12.08 55.16 25.34
CA TYR A 170 -11.34 56.07 26.22
C TYR A 170 -12.22 56.48 27.40
N ASN A 171 -11.75 56.23 28.62
CA ASN A 171 -12.38 56.70 29.84
C ASN A 171 -11.84 58.10 30.17
N GLU A 172 -12.61 59.14 29.85
CA GLU A 172 -12.26 60.53 30.14
C GLU A 172 -12.05 60.83 31.64
N THR A 173 -12.69 60.05 32.52
CA THR A 173 -12.60 60.28 33.98
C THR A 173 -11.30 59.71 34.54
N GLU A 174 -10.94 58.50 34.12
CA GLU A 174 -9.74 57.80 34.59
C GLU A 174 -8.49 58.13 33.77
N HIS A 175 -8.67 58.87 32.65
CA HIS A 175 -7.63 59.15 31.68
C HIS A 175 -6.88 57.87 31.28
N SER A 176 -7.64 56.82 30.95
CA SER A 176 -7.18 55.46 30.61
C SER A 176 -8.02 54.88 29.48
N TYR A 177 -7.47 53.92 28.73
CA TYR A 177 -8.25 53.11 27.80
C TYR A 177 -8.85 51.90 28.50
N ASP A 178 -10.14 51.68 28.31
CA ASP A 178 -10.79 50.38 28.52
C ASP A 178 -10.79 49.65 27.18
N SER A 179 -9.98 48.61 27.09
CA SER A 179 -9.79 47.84 25.85
C SER A 179 -10.38 46.46 26.01
N GLU A 180 -11.08 45.99 24.97
CA GLU A 180 -11.56 44.61 24.89
C GLU A 180 -10.41 43.60 25.03
N TYR A 181 -9.19 44.00 24.64
CA TYR A 181 -7.99 43.17 24.74
C TYR A 181 -6.76 43.92 25.28
N THR A 182 -6.50 43.72 26.58
CA THR A 182 -5.29 44.19 27.27
C THR A 182 -4.41 43.02 27.70
N ILE A 183 -3.11 43.10 27.40
CA ILE A 183 -2.16 42.02 27.73
C ILE A 183 -1.61 42.25 29.15
N SER A 184 -2.02 41.42 30.11
CA SER A 184 -1.49 41.45 31.49
C SER A 184 -0.22 40.62 31.68
N GLY A 185 0.04 39.66 30.78
CA GLY A 185 1.24 38.81 30.78
C GLY A 185 1.50 38.20 29.40
N THR A 186 0.95 37.01 29.17
CA THR A 186 0.95 36.32 27.88
C THR A 186 -0.48 35.94 27.53
N ASP A 187 -0.92 36.31 26.34
CA ASP A 187 -2.22 35.93 25.79
C ASP A 187 -2.06 35.38 24.36
N SER A 188 -3.13 34.86 23.77
CA SER A 188 -3.07 34.20 22.46
C SER A 188 -4.29 34.45 21.58
N VAL A 189 -4.00 34.66 20.30
CA VAL A 189 -4.99 34.72 19.23
C VAL A 189 -4.92 33.42 18.42
N ASP A 190 -5.98 32.63 18.51
CA ASP A 190 -6.10 31.34 17.84
C ASP A 190 -7.00 31.47 16.59
N THR A 191 -6.58 30.85 15.48
CA THR A 191 -7.28 30.91 14.20
C THR A 191 -6.98 29.66 13.35
N ILE A 192 -7.60 29.56 12.18
CA ILE A 192 -7.29 28.52 11.17
C ILE A 192 -6.73 29.20 9.93
N MET A 193 -5.63 28.64 9.44
CA MET A 193 -4.99 28.99 8.19
C MET A 193 -5.07 27.82 7.21
N LYS A 194 -4.72 28.05 5.95
CA LYS A 194 -4.67 27.00 4.94
C LYS A 194 -3.53 27.24 3.97
N ALA A 195 -2.93 26.15 3.49
CA ALA A 195 -1.97 26.18 2.41
C ALA A 195 -2.52 26.89 1.15
N PRO A 196 -1.68 27.58 0.36
CA PRO A 196 -2.07 28.10 -0.95
C PRO A 196 -2.62 26.96 -1.83
N ASP A 197 -3.74 27.23 -2.51
CA ASP A 197 -4.46 26.20 -3.26
C ASP A 197 -5.07 26.78 -4.54
N ASN A 198 -4.51 26.38 -5.68
CA ASN A 198 -4.94 26.80 -7.00
C ASN A 198 -5.96 25.84 -7.64
N TRP A 199 -6.24 24.70 -7.00
CA TRP A 199 -7.04 23.60 -7.54
C TRP A 199 -8.46 23.54 -6.97
N SER A 200 -8.69 24.10 -5.78
CA SER A 200 -9.98 24.02 -5.06
C SER A 200 -11.22 24.32 -5.92
N SER A 201 -11.19 25.35 -6.76
CA SER A 201 -12.29 25.70 -7.67
C SER A 201 -12.55 24.64 -8.74
N ILE A 202 -11.48 24.04 -9.29
CA ILE A 202 -11.57 22.97 -10.30
C ILE A 202 -12.13 21.71 -9.63
N VAL A 203 -11.65 21.35 -8.44
CA VAL A 203 -12.12 20.18 -7.70
C VAL A 203 -13.60 20.33 -7.32
N LYS A 204 -14.03 21.51 -6.85
CA LYS A 204 -15.45 21.82 -6.62
C LYS A 204 -16.30 21.68 -7.88
N SER A 205 -15.75 22.04 -9.05
CA SER A 205 -16.45 21.84 -10.31
C SER A 205 -16.61 20.36 -10.63
N TYR A 206 -15.65 19.50 -10.28
CA TYR A 206 -15.75 18.06 -10.52
C TYR A 206 -16.76 17.35 -9.63
N THR A 207 -17.09 17.88 -8.46
CA THR A 207 -18.15 17.30 -7.63
C THR A 207 -19.56 17.59 -8.17
N SER A 208 -19.72 18.66 -8.96
CA SER A 208 -21.03 19.16 -9.42
C SER A 208 -21.27 19.07 -10.94
N SER A 209 -20.22 19.20 -11.75
CA SER A 209 -20.25 19.14 -13.23
C SER A 209 -20.51 17.72 -13.73
N SER A 210 -21.03 17.54 -14.94
CA SER A 210 -21.05 16.23 -15.60
C SER A 210 -19.67 15.80 -16.12
N ASN A 211 -18.78 16.75 -16.39
CA ASN A 211 -17.52 16.53 -17.07
C ASN A 211 -16.35 16.60 -16.09
N VAL A 212 -15.40 15.68 -16.24
CA VAL A 212 -14.13 15.64 -15.52
C VAL A 212 -13.02 15.51 -16.55
N ASP A 213 -12.07 16.44 -16.55
CA ASP A 213 -10.92 16.40 -17.45
C ASP A 213 -9.85 15.50 -16.84
N TYR A 214 -9.53 14.40 -17.54
CA TYR A 214 -8.54 13.42 -17.11
C TYR A 214 -7.14 14.01 -16.97
N SER A 215 -6.70 14.84 -17.92
CA SER A 215 -5.36 15.42 -17.86
C SER A 215 -5.23 16.33 -16.65
N GLN A 216 -6.28 17.09 -16.35
CA GLN A 216 -6.30 17.96 -15.18
C GLN A 216 -6.41 17.17 -13.86
N ILE A 217 -7.21 16.10 -13.79
CA ILE A 217 -7.34 15.33 -12.54
C ILE A 217 -6.05 14.57 -12.20
N GLU A 218 -5.35 14.02 -13.19
CA GLU A 218 -4.04 13.38 -12.97
C GLU A 218 -2.99 14.43 -12.58
N ASN A 219 -2.99 15.61 -13.21
CA ASN A 219 -2.12 16.72 -12.79
C ASN A 219 -2.39 17.17 -11.34
N ILE A 220 -3.66 17.18 -10.91
CA ILE A 220 -4.03 17.49 -9.53
C ILE A 220 -3.49 16.43 -8.58
N LEU A 221 -3.67 15.14 -8.89
CA LEU A 221 -3.21 14.02 -8.06
C LEU A 221 -1.70 14.07 -7.77
N HIS A 222 -0.90 14.46 -8.77
CA HIS A 222 0.55 14.56 -8.64
C HIS A 222 1.06 15.99 -8.42
N SER A 223 0.20 16.90 -7.97
CA SER A 223 0.59 18.29 -7.70
C SER A 223 1.18 18.49 -6.31
N ASP A 224 2.07 19.49 -6.20
CA ASP A 224 2.71 19.89 -4.95
C ASP A 224 2.19 21.25 -4.48
N VAL A 225 2.07 21.40 -3.15
CA VAL A 225 1.78 22.68 -2.52
C VAL A 225 3.00 23.59 -2.65
N GLU A 226 2.75 24.83 -3.08
CA GLU A 226 3.79 25.86 -3.13
C GLU A 226 4.34 26.17 -1.72
N PRO A 227 5.66 26.34 -1.54
CA PRO A 227 6.24 26.78 -0.27
C PRO A 227 5.62 28.09 0.23
N PHE A 228 5.22 28.14 1.50
CA PHE A 228 4.58 29.30 2.10
C PHE A 228 5.04 29.55 3.54
N GLU A 229 4.76 30.74 4.05
CA GLU A 229 4.93 31.09 5.46
C GLU A 229 3.63 31.73 5.99
N VAL A 230 3.45 31.69 7.31
CA VAL A 230 2.39 32.43 7.99
C VAL A 230 2.93 33.78 8.43
N TYR A 231 2.25 34.84 8.05
CA TYR A 231 2.55 36.22 8.37
C TYR A 231 1.52 36.76 9.35
N TYR A 232 1.93 37.72 10.17
CA TYR A 232 1.04 38.44 11.04
C TYR A 232 1.45 39.91 11.21
N GLN A 233 0.48 40.71 11.64
CA GLN A 233 0.65 42.11 12.02
C GLN A 233 -0.20 42.37 13.26
N ILE A 234 0.42 42.98 14.27
CA ILE A 234 -0.23 43.44 15.49
C ILE A 234 -0.12 44.96 15.49
N ASP A 235 -1.26 45.63 15.49
CA ASP A 235 -1.36 47.05 15.77
C ASP A 235 -1.87 47.18 17.22
N ALA A 236 -1.14 47.92 18.05
CA ALA A 236 -1.38 48.07 19.46
C ALA A 236 -0.95 49.46 19.95
N HIS A 237 -1.40 49.80 21.14
CA HIS A 237 -1.10 51.03 21.84
C HIS A 237 -0.51 50.68 23.22
N ILE A 238 0.56 51.37 23.61
CA ILE A 238 1.18 51.18 24.93
C ILE A 238 0.92 52.42 25.79
N GLU A 239 0.31 52.19 26.94
CA GLU A 239 0.20 53.21 27.99
C GLU A 239 1.47 53.23 28.83
N ARG A 240 2.25 54.31 28.70
CA ARG A 240 3.42 54.55 29.55
C ARG A 240 3.23 55.79 30.38
N TYR A 241 3.87 55.78 31.54
CA TYR A 241 3.97 56.94 32.39
C TYR A 241 5.43 57.28 32.60
N ILE A 242 5.84 58.46 32.13
CA ILE A 242 7.15 59.02 32.42
C ILE A 242 7.02 59.88 33.66
N THR A 243 8.00 59.74 34.54
CA THR A 243 8.08 60.58 35.73
C THR A 243 9.25 61.54 35.57
N HIS A 244 8.96 62.83 35.56
CA HIS A 244 9.97 63.89 35.50
C HIS A 244 9.75 64.91 36.61
N ILE A 245 10.79 65.67 36.89
CA ILE A 245 10.75 66.71 37.91
C ILE A 245 10.44 68.03 37.20
N GLU A 246 9.34 68.67 37.59
CA GLU A 246 9.02 70.03 37.19
C GLU A 246 9.34 70.98 38.34
N THR A 247 10.02 72.08 38.04
CA THR A 247 10.28 73.14 39.01
C THR A 247 9.21 74.22 38.85
N ASP A 248 8.47 74.50 39.91
CA ASP A 248 7.43 75.53 39.89
C ASP A 248 8.02 76.96 39.87
N GLU A 249 7.14 77.97 39.74
CA GLU A 249 7.53 79.39 39.71
C GLU A 249 8.22 79.86 41.01
N ASN A 250 8.12 79.09 42.10
CA ASN A 250 8.74 79.37 43.39
C ASN A 250 10.09 78.64 43.58
N GLY A 251 10.50 77.79 42.63
CA GLY A 251 11.73 77.01 42.71
C GLY A 251 11.59 75.67 43.45
N GLU A 252 10.36 75.23 43.78
CA GLU A 252 10.13 73.89 44.35
C GLU A 252 10.04 72.84 43.23
N GLU A 253 10.76 71.73 43.43
CA GLU A 253 10.74 70.57 42.54
C GLU A 253 9.57 69.65 42.90
N HIS A 254 8.69 69.37 41.94
CA HIS A 254 7.58 68.43 42.07
C HIS A 254 7.77 67.27 41.10
N GLU A 255 7.56 66.05 41.58
CA GLU A 255 7.56 64.85 40.75
C GLU A 255 6.22 64.78 40.00
N VAL A 256 6.26 64.97 38.67
CA VAL A 256 5.10 64.93 37.79
C VAL A 256 5.12 63.63 37.01
N LYS A 257 3.98 62.93 37.02
CA LYS A 257 3.77 61.70 36.26
C LYS A 257 2.97 62.05 35.00
N GLU A 258 3.65 62.14 33.87
CA GLU A 258 3.04 62.42 32.56
C GLU A 258 2.79 61.13 31.78
N ARG A 259 1.72 61.14 31.00
CA ARG A 259 1.35 60.04 30.11
C ARG A 259 2.09 60.19 28.78
N ASP A 260 2.89 59.19 28.41
CA ASP A 260 3.65 59.15 27.15
C ASP A 260 3.30 57.87 26.38
N ASP A 261 2.16 57.91 25.71
CA ASP A 261 1.67 56.77 24.97
C ASP A 261 2.45 56.56 23.67
N SER A 262 2.59 55.30 23.26
CA SER A 262 3.25 54.97 22.00
C SER A 262 2.49 53.92 21.21
N ASP A 263 2.33 54.16 19.91
CA ASP A 263 1.78 53.19 18.98
C ASP A 263 2.82 52.13 18.64
N VAL A 264 2.35 50.89 18.56
CA VAL A 264 3.13 49.71 18.22
C VAL A 264 2.53 49.08 16.98
N GLN A 265 3.35 49.04 15.94
CA GLN A 265 3.12 48.14 14.81
C GLN A 265 4.22 47.09 14.83
N HIS A 266 3.81 45.84 15.03
CA HIS A 266 4.69 44.69 15.11
C HIS A 266 4.32 43.68 14.02
N LEU A 267 5.25 43.43 13.10
CA LEU A 267 5.07 42.47 12.01
C LEU A 267 5.98 41.27 12.23
N GLY A 268 5.51 40.10 11.83
CA GLY A 268 6.40 38.96 11.73
C GLY A 268 5.88 37.85 10.85
N ASN A 269 6.75 36.88 10.61
CA ASN A 269 6.43 35.70 9.83
C ASN A 269 7.20 34.48 10.34
N THR A 270 6.65 33.30 10.10
CA THR A 270 7.35 32.04 10.34
C THR A 270 8.58 31.91 9.44
N VAL A 271 9.55 31.12 9.92
CA VAL A 271 10.73 30.73 9.16
C VAL A 271 10.77 29.20 9.06
N GLY A 272 10.68 28.69 7.84
CA GLY A 272 10.85 27.26 7.57
C GLY A 272 9.58 26.44 7.77
N LEU A 273 8.39 27.05 7.76
CA LEU A 273 7.13 26.33 7.84
C LEU A 273 6.92 25.42 6.64
N ASP A 274 7.38 25.85 5.46
CA ASP A 274 7.38 25.05 4.24
C ASP A 274 8.05 23.68 4.38
N SER A 275 9.10 23.56 5.20
CA SER A 275 9.76 22.28 5.48
C SER A 275 8.89 21.24 6.20
N ARG A 276 7.74 21.67 6.75
CA ARG A 276 6.76 20.82 7.43
C ARG A 276 5.62 20.39 6.52
N ILE A 277 5.55 20.93 5.31
CA ILE A 277 4.63 20.46 4.28
C ILE A 277 5.09 19.07 3.85
N LYS A 278 4.19 18.10 3.98
CA LYS A 278 4.30 16.82 3.29
C LYS A 278 3.63 17.05 1.95
N ASN A 279 4.44 16.97 0.90
CA ASN A 279 4.03 17.06 -0.50
C ASN A 279 4.13 15.64 -1.10
N GLY A 280 3.53 15.46 -2.27
CA GLY A 280 3.34 14.15 -2.88
C GLY A 280 1.95 13.57 -2.64
N ASP A 281 1.68 12.52 -3.39
CA ASP A 281 0.53 11.65 -3.23
C ASP A 281 0.72 10.70 -2.04
N TYR A 282 -0.39 10.37 -1.41
CA TYR A 282 -0.43 9.53 -0.22
C TYR A 282 -1.07 8.21 -0.55
N MET A 283 -0.34 7.13 -0.33
CA MET A 283 -0.95 5.81 -0.30
C MET A 283 -1.77 5.67 0.99
N ILE A 284 -3.10 5.61 0.83
CA ILE A 284 -4.09 5.48 1.90
C ILE A 284 -4.95 4.27 1.58
N GLY A 285 -4.99 3.28 2.48
CA GLY A 285 -5.73 2.04 2.24
C GLY A 285 -5.10 0.84 2.93
N SER A 286 -5.58 -0.35 2.59
CA SER A 286 -4.93 -1.62 2.95
C SER A 286 -3.90 -2.04 1.88
N PHE A 287 -3.28 -3.20 2.08
CA PHE A 287 -2.26 -3.82 1.22
C PHE A 287 -2.79 -4.52 -0.06
N ASN A 288 -4.01 -4.20 -0.52
CA ASN A 288 -4.63 -4.98 -1.61
C ASN A 288 -4.63 -4.18 -2.91
N GLU A 289 -4.04 -4.78 -3.95
CA GLU A 289 -3.92 -4.22 -5.30
C GLU A 289 -4.55 -5.16 -6.35
N GLY A 290 -5.07 -4.56 -7.42
CA GLY A 290 -5.64 -5.26 -8.57
C GLY A 290 -6.97 -5.97 -8.27
N SER A 291 -7.32 -7.03 -9.00
CA SER A 291 -8.67 -7.63 -8.91
C SER A 291 -8.67 -9.13 -9.16
N LEU A 292 -9.82 -9.77 -8.96
CA LEU A 292 -10.14 -11.10 -9.45
C LEU A 292 -10.91 -11.00 -10.78
N PRO A 293 -10.70 -11.96 -11.71
CA PRO A 293 -11.51 -12.03 -12.93
C PRO A 293 -12.94 -12.45 -12.62
N ILE A 294 -13.82 -12.32 -13.63
CA ILE A 294 -15.25 -12.59 -13.52
C ILE A 294 -15.60 -14.04 -13.13
N ASP A 295 -14.63 -14.95 -13.19
CA ASP A 295 -14.78 -16.33 -12.70
C ASP A 295 -15.13 -16.39 -11.21
N TYR A 296 -14.67 -15.41 -10.43
CA TYR A 296 -14.84 -15.35 -8.98
C TYR A 296 -16.13 -14.63 -8.54
N ILE A 297 -16.97 -14.22 -9.48
CA ILE A 297 -18.15 -13.38 -9.20
C ILE A 297 -19.15 -14.06 -8.25
N GLU A 298 -19.31 -15.39 -8.35
CA GLU A 298 -20.26 -16.13 -7.51
C GLU A 298 -19.79 -16.25 -6.06
N GLU A 299 -18.47 -16.27 -5.83
CA GLU A 299 -17.88 -16.49 -4.50
C GLU A 299 -17.45 -15.18 -3.81
N TYR A 300 -17.01 -14.18 -4.58
CA TYR A 300 -16.44 -12.94 -4.06
C TYR A 300 -17.13 -11.67 -4.59
N GLY A 301 -18.13 -11.79 -5.47
CA GLY A 301 -18.75 -10.63 -6.13
C GLY A 301 -19.46 -9.67 -5.16
N ASP A 302 -20.01 -10.18 -4.06
CA ASP A 302 -20.71 -9.44 -3.01
C ASP A 302 -19.83 -9.09 -1.80
N LYS A 303 -18.60 -9.61 -1.77
CA LYS A 303 -17.63 -9.31 -0.71
C LYS A 303 -17.02 -7.93 -0.93
N LEU A 304 -16.60 -7.28 0.15
CA LEU A 304 -15.92 -5.99 0.10
C LEU A 304 -14.54 -6.13 0.72
N ILE A 305 -13.53 -5.70 -0.03
CA ILE A 305 -12.16 -5.57 0.47
C ILE A 305 -11.74 -4.10 0.44
N PRO A 306 -10.91 -3.65 1.40
CA PRO A 306 -10.28 -2.35 1.31
C PRO A 306 -9.25 -2.38 0.18
N TYR A 307 -9.15 -1.28 -0.55
CA TYR A 307 -8.18 -1.11 -1.64
C TYR A 307 -7.10 -0.13 -1.24
N GLU A 308 -5.87 -0.37 -1.71
CA GLU A 308 -4.86 0.68 -1.73
C GLU A 308 -5.31 1.82 -2.65
N SER A 309 -5.02 3.06 -2.29
CA SER A 309 -5.43 4.23 -3.05
C SER A 309 -4.43 5.35 -2.97
N VAL A 310 -4.13 5.91 -4.13
CA VAL A 310 -3.37 7.16 -4.28
C VAL A 310 -4.28 8.32 -3.91
N CYS A 311 -3.91 9.11 -2.91
CA CYS A 311 -4.70 10.23 -2.42
C CYS A 311 -3.93 11.55 -2.52
N GLN A 312 -4.63 12.62 -2.90
CA GLN A 312 -4.11 13.98 -2.88
C GLN A 312 -5.14 14.96 -2.31
N GLY A 313 -4.68 16.10 -1.80
CA GLY A 313 -5.52 17.17 -1.29
C GLY A 313 -5.26 17.45 0.18
N SER A 314 -6.33 17.78 0.91
CA SER A 314 -6.36 18.15 2.31
C SER A 314 -6.36 16.94 3.25
N THR A 315 -5.37 16.05 3.13
CA THR A 315 -5.29 14.75 3.87
C THR A 315 -5.23 14.92 5.40
N SER A 316 -4.77 16.07 5.91
CA SER A 316 -4.85 16.39 7.35
C SER A 316 -6.26 16.76 7.81
N ASN A 317 -7.21 16.93 6.89
CA ASN A 317 -8.60 17.30 7.20
C ASN A 317 -9.58 16.21 6.79
N ILE A 318 -9.36 15.55 5.65
CA ILE A 318 -10.25 14.51 5.12
C ILE A 318 -9.42 13.28 4.77
N LEU A 319 -9.77 12.13 5.35
CA LEU A 319 -9.27 10.83 4.90
C LEU A 319 -10.37 10.13 4.10
N SER A 320 -9.96 9.38 3.07
CA SER A 320 -10.84 8.60 2.20
C SER A 320 -10.31 7.19 2.08
N LEU A 321 -11.19 6.21 2.24
CA LEU A 321 -10.91 4.80 2.05
C LEU A 321 -11.93 4.17 1.11
N LEU A 322 -11.48 3.41 0.11
CA LEU A 322 -12.36 2.63 -0.74
C LEU A 322 -12.46 1.19 -0.25
N TRP A 323 -13.69 0.71 -0.14
CA TRP A 323 -14.03 -0.69 -0.11
C TRP A 323 -14.73 -1.08 -1.41
N SER A 324 -14.22 -2.08 -2.11
CA SER A 324 -14.83 -2.54 -3.36
C SER A 324 -14.91 -4.05 -3.40
N SER A 325 -15.81 -4.56 -4.24
CA SER A 325 -15.72 -5.94 -4.70
C SER A 325 -14.34 -6.21 -5.30
N PRO A 326 -13.69 -7.34 -4.95
CA PRO A 326 -12.46 -7.75 -5.60
C PRO A 326 -12.69 -8.13 -7.07
N VAL A 327 -13.93 -8.39 -7.50
CA VAL A 327 -14.26 -8.80 -8.86
C VAL A 327 -14.65 -7.59 -9.70
N ASN A 328 -13.68 -7.04 -10.46
CA ASN A 328 -13.88 -5.87 -11.31
C ASN A 328 -13.72 -6.25 -12.79
N ALA A 329 -14.80 -6.14 -13.56
CA ALA A 329 -14.82 -6.53 -14.96
C ALA A 329 -15.62 -5.56 -15.84
N VAL A 330 -15.31 -5.53 -17.13
CA VAL A 330 -16.02 -4.74 -18.14
C VAL A 330 -17.51 -5.11 -18.18
N ASN A 331 -18.36 -4.11 -18.38
CA ASN A 331 -19.83 -4.20 -18.41
C ASN A 331 -20.44 -4.77 -17.11
N ARG A 332 -19.74 -4.56 -15.98
CA ARG A 332 -20.24 -4.84 -14.63
C ARG A 332 -20.24 -3.57 -13.77
N SER A 333 -21.00 -3.67 -12.69
CA SER A 333 -21.07 -2.68 -11.62
C SER A 333 -20.64 -3.35 -10.32
N PRO A 334 -19.37 -3.22 -9.90
CA PRO A 334 -18.96 -3.70 -8.59
C PRO A 334 -19.64 -2.89 -7.48
N ASP A 335 -19.89 -3.54 -6.35
CA ASP A 335 -20.29 -2.83 -5.14
C ASP A 335 -19.08 -2.05 -4.60
N MET A 336 -19.24 -0.73 -4.47
CA MET A 336 -18.24 0.15 -3.90
C MET A 336 -18.80 0.94 -2.72
N LYS A 337 -17.99 1.10 -1.69
CA LYS A 337 -18.26 1.95 -0.53
C LYS A 337 -17.05 2.83 -0.27
N TYR A 338 -17.24 4.13 -0.46
CA TYR A 338 -16.27 5.11 -0.03
C TYR A 338 -16.57 5.52 1.39
N VAL A 339 -15.54 5.48 2.24
CA VAL A 339 -15.63 5.88 3.64
C VAL A 339 -14.79 7.14 3.79
N TYR A 340 -15.48 8.25 4.07
CA TYR A 340 -14.84 9.52 4.36
C TYR A 340 -14.82 9.77 5.85
N ILE A 341 -13.70 10.31 6.31
CA ILE A 341 -13.43 10.51 7.73
C ILE A 341 -12.98 11.94 7.92
N ASP A 342 -13.67 12.63 8.83
CA ASP A 342 -13.18 13.89 9.37
C ASP A 342 -11.91 13.62 10.19
N ASN A 343 -10.81 14.23 9.75
CA ASN A 343 -9.49 14.15 10.36
C ASN A 343 -9.08 15.47 11.05
N CYS A 344 -10.01 16.40 11.24
CA CYS A 344 -9.74 17.66 11.95
C CYS A 344 -9.40 17.45 13.45
N GLY A 345 -9.70 16.29 14.05
CA GLY A 345 -9.11 15.81 15.31
C GLY A 345 -9.19 16.73 16.54
N GLU A 346 -8.41 16.39 17.57
CA GLU A 346 -8.30 17.19 18.81
C GLU A 346 -7.56 18.52 18.57
N LEU A 347 -6.67 18.57 17.58
CA LEU A 347 -5.88 19.76 17.26
C LEU A 347 -6.77 20.96 16.87
N PHE A 348 -7.76 20.74 16.00
CA PHE A 348 -8.73 21.79 15.63
C PHE A 348 -9.72 22.07 16.76
N THR A 349 -10.12 21.03 17.50
CA THR A 349 -10.98 21.16 18.68
C THR A 349 -10.34 22.08 19.72
N ARG A 350 -9.03 21.93 19.97
CA ARG A 350 -8.25 22.80 20.88
C ARG A 350 -8.08 24.23 20.35
N ALA A 351 -8.06 24.44 19.04
CA ALA A 351 -8.14 25.77 18.44
C ALA A 351 -9.55 26.41 18.55
N GLY A 352 -10.51 25.69 19.12
CA GLY A 352 -11.86 26.17 19.39
C GLY A 352 -12.70 26.35 18.13
N VAL A 353 -12.43 25.58 17.08
CA VAL A 353 -13.23 25.60 15.85
C VAL A 353 -13.75 24.19 15.60
N PRO A 354 -15.07 23.94 15.75
CA PRO A 354 -15.65 22.71 15.25
C PRO A 354 -15.53 22.71 13.72
N CYS A 355 -14.61 21.90 13.20
CA CYS A 355 -14.49 21.64 11.77
C CYS A 355 -15.80 20.99 11.30
N ARG A 356 -16.56 21.71 10.48
CA ARG A 356 -17.79 21.21 9.87
C ARG A 356 -17.59 21.20 8.37
N ILE A 357 -17.15 20.07 7.85
CA ILE A 357 -16.91 19.90 6.43
C ILE A 357 -18.26 19.69 5.73
N TYR A 358 -18.73 20.69 4.99
CA TYR A 358 -19.90 20.58 4.09
C TYR A 358 -19.50 19.87 2.81
N ASP A 359 -20.08 18.70 2.52
CA ASP A 359 -19.63 17.88 1.39
C ASP A 359 -20.47 18.05 0.12
N ASP A 360 -19.74 18.15 -0.99
CA ASP A 360 -20.14 17.57 -2.26
C ASP A 360 -19.20 16.40 -2.55
N VAL A 361 -19.74 15.21 -2.79
CA VAL A 361 -18.97 14.03 -3.17
C VAL A 361 -19.33 13.62 -4.60
N ALA A 362 -18.31 13.29 -5.40
CA ALA A 362 -18.50 12.59 -6.65
C ALA A 362 -17.55 11.41 -6.78
N VAL A 363 -18.08 10.28 -7.25
CA VAL A 363 -17.28 9.20 -7.81
C VAL A 363 -17.46 9.22 -9.31
N VAL A 364 -16.34 9.20 -10.03
CA VAL A 364 -16.30 9.20 -11.48
C VAL A 364 -15.41 8.08 -11.97
N THR A 365 -15.87 7.34 -12.96
CA THR A 365 -15.07 6.36 -13.68
C THR A 365 -14.93 6.82 -15.12
N LEU A 366 -13.70 7.04 -15.54
CA LEU A 366 -13.32 7.46 -16.88
C LEU A 366 -12.84 6.24 -17.65
N GLN A 367 -13.38 6.04 -18.86
CA GLN A 367 -12.82 5.10 -19.83
C GLN A 367 -11.88 5.85 -20.76
N GLU A 368 -10.71 5.28 -21.01
CA GLU A 368 -9.81 5.74 -22.05
C GLU A 368 -9.73 4.68 -23.15
N ASN A 369 -9.84 5.12 -24.41
CA ASN A 369 -9.70 4.27 -25.57
C ASN A 369 -8.29 4.35 -26.19
N THR A 370 -7.94 3.41 -27.07
CA THR A 370 -6.62 3.36 -27.73
C THR A 370 -6.30 4.56 -28.63
N ASN A 371 -7.30 5.38 -28.96
CA ASN A 371 -7.13 6.66 -29.64
C ASN A 371 -6.97 7.85 -28.68
N HIS A 372 -6.84 7.60 -27.38
CA HIS A 372 -6.79 8.60 -26.29
C HIS A 372 -8.07 9.44 -26.12
N ASN A 373 -9.19 9.02 -26.71
CA ASN A 373 -10.48 9.59 -26.34
C ASN A 373 -10.84 9.11 -24.95
N ILE A 374 -11.22 10.06 -24.09
CA ILE A 374 -11.61 9.80 -22.72
C ILE A 374 -13.06 10.20 -22.54
N GLU A 375 -13.83 9.27 -21.99
CA GLU A 375 -15.26 9.43 -21.79
C GLU A 375 -15.62 9.04 -20.36
N VAL A 376 -16.66 9.68 -19.83
CA VAL A 376 -17.21 9.31 -18.52
C VAL A 376 -18.00 8.03 -18.69
N SER A 377 -17.49 6.92 -18.15
CA SER A 377 -18.19 5.63 -18.14
C SER A 377 -19.31 5.64 -17.10
N SER A 378 -19.01 6.18 -15.91
CA SER A 378 -20.02 6.38 -14.88
C SER A 378 -19.67 7.60 -14.02
N LYS A 379 -20.71 8.24 -13.49
CA LYS A 379 -20.54 9.30 -12.48
C LYS A 379 -21.71 9.30 -11.53
N LYS A 380 -21.41 9.36 -10.24
CA LYS A 380 -22.39 9.58 -9.18
C LYS A 380 -21.94 10.73 -8.31
N ALA A 381 -22.75 11.78 -8.26
CA ALA A 381 -22.57 12.90 -7.35
C ALA A 381 -23.69 12.92 -6.31
N LEU A 382 -23.37 13.29 -5.07
CA LEU A 382 -24.30 13.45 -3.95
C LEU A 382 -23.86 14.63 -3.10
N GLN A 383 -24.83 15.33 -2.52
CA GLN A 383 -24.61 16.37 -1.52
C GLN A 383 -25.02 15.80 -0.17
N LYS A 384 -24.08 15.57 0.74
CA LYS A 384 -24.36 14.85 1.99
C LYS A 384 -24.68 15.77 3.17
N GLY A 385 -24.25 17.03 3.12
CA GLY A 385 -24.30 17.92 4.28
C GLY A 385 -23.02 17.80 5.11
N TYR A 386 -23.10 17.47 6.41
CA TYR A 386 -21.94 17.45 7.31
C TYR A 386 -21.40 16.04 7.59
N PHE A 387 -20.07 15.88 7.57
CA PHE A 387 -19.41 14.71 8.19
C PHE A 387 -19.44 14.84 9.72
N THR A 388 -19.83 13.77 10.44
CA THR A 388 -19.89 13.83 11.92
C THR A 388 -19.06 12.81 12.68
N SER A 389 -18.60 11.71 12.07
CA SER A 389 -17.61 10.85 12.75
C SER A 389 -17.03 9.71 11.92
N ILE A 390 -17.78 9.18 10.93
CA ILE A 390 -17.40 8.21 9.88
C ILE A 390 -18.70 8.01 9.10
N ASP A 391 -18.69 8.34 7.82
CA ASP A 391 -19.94 8.43 7.07
C ASP A 391 -19.83 7.61 5.79
N PRO A 392 -20.04 6.28 5.86
CA PRO A 392 -19.85 5.42 4.71
C PRO A 392 -20.87 5.75 3.63
N MET A 393 -20.42 5.69 2.40
CA MET A 393 -21.18 6.08 1.24
C MET A 393 -21.11 4.95 0.22
N SER A 394 -22.21 4.20 0.13
CA SER A 394 -22.35 3.17 -0.90
C SER A 394 -22.65 3.84 -2.24
N ILE A 395 -21.78 3.60 -3.21
CA ILE A 395 -21.87 4.18 -4.54
C ILE A 395 -21.75 3.04 -5.54
N TYR A 396 -22.68 3.01 -6.47
CA TYR A 396 -22.61 2.10 -7.61
C TYR A 396 -21.83 2.79 -8.72
N THR A 397 -20.70 2.19 -9.11
CA THR A 397 -19.99 2.54 -10.35
C THR A 397 -20.32 1.51 -11.44
N SER A 398 -20.03 1.82 -12.70
CA SER A 398 -20.07 0.87 -13.80
C SER A 398 -18.83 1.02 -14.68
N TYR A 399 -18.30 -0.12 -15.13
CA TYR A 399 -17.21 -0.20 -16.11
C TYR A 399 -17.77 -0.48 -17.50
N THR A 400 -18.64 0.40 -17.99
CA THR A 400 -19.34 0.20 -19.25
C THR A 400 -18.48 0.65 -20.42
N THR A 401 -18.38 -0.19 -21.46
CA THR A 401 -17.78 0.16 -22.75
C THR A 401 -18.51 -0.54 -23.89
N ASP A 402 -18.64 0.15 -25.03
CA ASP A 402 -19.26 -0.39 -26.24
C ASP A 402 -18.28 -1.25 -27.07
N ASN A 403 -16.97 -1.05 -26.90
CA ASN A 403 -15.92 -1.80 -27.60
C ASN A 403 -14.72 -2.11 -26.72
N GLU A 404 -14.65 -3.35 -26.20
CA GLU A 404 -13.57 -3.81 -25.32
C GLU A 404 -12.20 -3.86 -26.04
N ASP A 405 -12.17 -4.12 -27.35
CA ASP A 405 -10.92 -4.15 -28.12
C ASP A 405 -10.23 -2.78 -28.16
N ASP A 406 -11.03 -1.72 -28.22
CA ASP A 406 -10.56 -0.33 -28.24
C ASP A 406 -10.30 0.23 -26.85
N LEU A 407 -10.74 -0.43 -25.78
CA LEU A 407 -10.55 0.03 -24.39
C LEU A 407 -9.08 -0.04 -23.96
N LEU A 408 -8.52 1.09 -23.53
CA LEU A 408 -7.16 1.21 -23.00
C LEU A 408 -7.08 1.11 -21.48
N SER A 409 -7.98 1.76 -20.73
CA SER A 409 -8.09 1.60 -19.26
C SER A 409 -9.38 2.19 -18.72
N PHE A 410 -9.75 1.78 -17.51
CA PHE A 410 -10.70 2.49 -16.66
C PHE A 410 -9.95 3.13 -15.51
N ASN A 411 -10.23 4.39 -15.23
CA ASN A 411 -9.67 5.11 -14.08
C ASN A 411 -10.83 5.60 -13.22
N THR A 412 -10.88 5.15 -11.96
CA THR A 412 -11.92 5.57 -11.02
C THR A 412 -11.34 6.61 -10.07
N TYR A 413 -12.12 7.62 -9.73
CA TYR A 413 -11.75 8.67 -8.79
C TYR A 413 -12.90 8.93 -7.84
N ALA A 414 -12.61 8.95 -6.54
CA ALA A 414 -13.46 9.59 -5.55
C ALA A 414 -12.97 11.00 -5.31
N ILE A 415 -13.90 11.95 -5.34
CA ILE A 415 -13.65 13.37 -5.21
C ILE A 415 -14.54 13.88 -4.10
N VAL A 416 -13.92 14.47 -3.08
CA VAL A 416 -14.62 15.15 -1.99
C VAL A 416 -14.23 16.61 -2.04
N TYR A 417 -15.23 17.48 -1.97
CA TYR A 417 -15.03 18.88 -1.71
C TYR A 417 -15.76 19.27 -0.43
N GLY A 418 -15.09 20.11 0.35
CA GLY A 418 -15.45 20.51 1.70
C GLY A 418 -15.17 21.98 1.95
N GLU A 419 -15.82 22.56 2.95
CA GLU A 419 -15.48 23.90 3.46
C GLU A 419 -15.41 23.87 4.99
N ILE A 420 -14.36 24.48 5.57
CA ILE A 420 -14.24 24.69 7.01
C ILE A 420 -14.56 26.15 7.30
N GLU A 421 -15.65 26.40 8.02
CA GLU A 421 -16.04 27.74 8.46
C GLU A 421 -15.19 28.18 9.66
N ARG A 422 -14.41 29.25 9.48
CA ARG A 422 -13.63 29.88 10.55
C ARG A 422 -14.50 30.82 11.38
N LYS A 423 -14.07 31.18 12.59
CA LYS A 423 -14.83 32.02 13.55
C LYS A 423 -15.27 33.38 12.99
N ASP A 424 -14.57 33.91 11.99
CA ASP A 424 -14.88 35.15 11.26
C ASP A 424 -15.77 34.92 10.02
N SER A 425 -16.43 33.76 9.93
CA SER A 425 -17.29 33.32 8.81
C SER A 425 -16.59 33.21 7.46
N VAL A 426 -15.25 33.16 7.45
CA VAL A 426 -14.48 32.83 6.25
C VAL A 426 -14.50 31.32 6.04
N ASN A 427 -14.94 30.87 4.85
CA ASN A 427 -14.92 29.47 4.47
C ASN A 427 -13.58 29.09 3.82
N LEU A 428 -12.90 28.11 4.41
CA LEU A 428 -11.65 27.55 3.90
C LEU A 428 -11.96 26.28 3.11
N PRO A 429 -11.76 26.25 1.78
CA PRO A 429 -12.06 25.06 1.00
C PRO A 429 -11.07 23.95 1.34
N VAL A 430 -11.54 22.73 1.52
CA VAL A 430 -10.72 21.52 1.70
C VAL A 430 -11.21 20.46 0.73
N TRP A 431 -10.34 19.64 0.19
CA TRP A 431 -10.76 18.64 -0.79
C TRP A 431 -9.85 17.43 -0.76
N THR A 432 -10.32 16.28 -1.23
CA THR A 432 -9.45 15.13 -1.50
C THR A 432 -9.87 14.43 -2.78
N ILE A 433 -8.88 13.96 -3.53
CA ILE A 433 -9.06 13.05 -4.66
C ILE A 433 -8.36 11.75 -4.29
N ASN A 434 -9.09 10.65 -4.42
CA ASN A 434 -8.62 9.30 -4.17
C ASN A 434 -8.78 8.48 -5.46
N LYS A 435 -7.69 7.88 -5.93
CA LYS A 435 -7.63 6.96 -7.07
C LYS A 435 -7.25 5.56 -6.55
N PRO A 436 -8.19 4.60 -6.51
CA PRO A 436 -7.91 3.26 -6.05
C PRO A 436 -7.14 2.43 -7.09
N GLU A 437 -6.33 1.50 -6.60
CA GLU A 437 -5.53 0.58 -7.44
C GLU A 437 -6.35 -0.64 -7.88
N ILE A 438 -7.38 -0.38 -8.70
CA ILE A 438 -8.28 -1.42 -9.22
C ILE A 438 -7.87 -1.80 -10.65
N PHE A 439 -7.72 -3.09 -10.89
CA PHE A 439 -7.59 -3.64 -12.23
C PHE A 439 -8.95 -4.07 -12.78
N VAL A 440 -9.35 -3.64 -13.98
CA VAL A 440 -10.62 -4.06 -14.59
C VAL A 440 -10.36 -5.11 -15.68
N TYR A 441 -10.81 -6.34 -15.43
CA TYR A 441 -10.72 -7.44 -16.39
C TYR A 441 -11.73 -7.31 -17.52
N GLY A 442 -11.49 -8.06 -18.60
CA GLY A 442 -12.46 -8.24 -19.67
C GLY A 442 -13.78 -8.86 -19.20
N SER A 443 -14.80 -8.74 -20.04
CA SER A 443 -16.14 -9.27 -19.72
C SER A 443 -16.23 -10.80 -19.77
N GLU A 444 -15.27 -11.45 -20.43
CA GLU A 444 -15.23 -12.91 -20.59
C GLU A 444 -14.54 -13.62 -19.42
N ARG A 445 -15.08 -14.80 -19.07
CA ARG A 445 -14.45 -15.74 -18.13
C ARG A 445 -13.11 -16.23 -18.67
N THR A 446 -12.14 -16.52 -17.80
CA THR A 446 -10.87 -17.12 -18.24
C THR A 446 -11.11 -18.48 -18.89
N VAL A 447 -10.24 -18.89 -19.80
CA VAL A 447 -10.36 -20.18 -20.50
C VAL A 447 -10.29 -21.33 -19.51
N SER A 448 -9.41 -21.24 -18.51
CA SER A 448 -9.34 -22.18 -17.38
C SER A 448 -10.57 -22.10 -16.47
N GLY A 449 -11.11 -20.90 -16.23
CA GLY A 449 -12.36 -20.62 -15.52
C GLY A 449 -13.56 -21.39 -16.04
N GLN A 450 -13.85 -21.21 -17.33
CA GLN A 450 -14.97 -21.87 -18.02
C GLN A 450 -14.90 -23.39 -17.89
N ILE A 451 -13.70 -23.95 -18.06
CA ILE A 451 -13.49 -25.39 -18.07
C ILE A 451 -13.51 -26.00 -16.66
N LEU A 452 -13.10 -25.25 -15.63
CA LEU A 452 -13.15 -25.71 -14.24
C LEU A 452 -14.59 -26.02 -13.81
N ASP A 453 -15.54 -25.15 -14.12
CA ASP A 453 -16.95 -25.38 -13.81
C ASP A 453 -17.52 -26.57 -14.59
N GLU A 454 -17.14 -26.73 -15.86
CA GLU A 454 -17.57 -27.86 -16.67
C GLU A 454 -16.96 -29.21 -16.21
N ILE A 455 -15.84 -29.17 -15.49
CA ILE A 455 -15.19 -30.35 -14.92
C ILE A 455 -15.71 -30.66 -13.51
N LYS A 456 -16.21 -29.67 -12.74
CA LYS A 456 -16.86 -29.90 -11.43
C LYS A 456 -17.99 -30.93 -11.51
N ASP A 457 -18.80 -30.87 -12.56
CA ASP A 457 -19.87 -31.86 -12.78
C ASP A 457 -19.35 -33.28 -13.01
N LEU A 458 -18.17 -33.40 -13.64
CA LEU A 458 -17.51 -34.68 -13.90
C LEU A 458 -16.78 -35.21 -12.65
N GLN A 459 -16.26 -34.32 -11.81
CA GLN A 459 -15.65 -34.63 -10.51
C GLN A 459 -16.66 -35.33 -9.59
N ASN A 460 -17.91 -34.84 -9.56
CA ASN A 460 -18.97 -35.40 -8.70
C ASN A 460 -19.36 -36.86 -8.99
N LEU A 461 -18.93 -37.46 -10.11
CA LEU A 461 -19.19 -38.87 -10.42
C LEU A 461 -18.49 -39.82 -9.43
N THR A 462 -19.17 -40.90 -9.02
CA THR A 462 -18.60 -41.92 -8.12
C THR A 462 -17.52 -42.77 -8.80
N GLU A 463 -17.60 -42.94 -10.12
CA GLU A 463 -16.59 -43.63 -10.93
C GLU A 463 -16.35 -42.87 -12.24
N TRP A 464 -15.09 -42.82 -12.65
CA TRP A 464 -14.67 -42.25 -13.92
C TRP A 464 -14.48 -43.37 -14.94
N ASN A 465 -15.39 -43.45 -15.90
CA ASN A 465 -15.27 -44.39 -17.00
C ASN A 465 -14.46 -43.79 -18.17
N TYR A 466 -14.21 -44.59 -19.21
CA TYR A 466 -13.49 -44.14 -20.41
C TYR A 466 -14.15 -42.92 -21.08
N ALA A 467 -15.48 -42.81 -21.06
CA ALA A 467 -16.17 -41.66 -21.65
C ALA A 467 -15.90 -40.38 -20.85
N THR A 468 -15.83 -40.46 -19.51
CA THR A 468 -15.41 -39.34 -18.65
C THR A 468 -13.98 -38.91 -18.98
N LYS A 469 -13.04 -39.86 -19.15
CA LYS A 469 -11.65 -39.58 -19.59
C LYS A 469 -11.64 -38.77 -20.88
N VAL A 470 -12.31 -39.27 -21.93
CA VAL A 470 -12.35 -38.61 -23.24
C VAL A 470 -12.93 -37.20 -23.13
N ASN A 471 -13.95 -37.00 -22.30
CA ASN A 471 -14.55 -35.70 -22.11
C ASN A 471 -13.61 -34.70 -21.40
N VAL A 472 -12.95 -35.10 -20.30
CA VAL A 472 -11.97 -34.26 -19.60
C VAL A 472 -10.81 -33.89 -20.52
N LEU A 473 -10.25 -34.85 -21.24
CA LEU A 473 -9.14 -34.59 -22.17
C LEU A 473 -9.55 -33.66 -23.33
N LYS A 474 -10.77 -33.81 -23.84
CA LYS A 474 -11.33 -32.89 -24.85
C LYS A 474 -11.43 -31.46 -24.32
N LYS A 475 -11.89 -31.30 -23.08
CA LYS A 475 -11.99 -29.99 -22.41
C LYS A 475 -10.63 -29.36 -22.17
N LEU A 476 -9.64 -30.13 -21.69
CA LEU A 476 -8.26 -29.65 -21.52
C LEU A 476 -7.61 -29.24 -22.85
N ASN A 477 -7.87 -29.98 -23.93
CA ASN A 477 -7.41 -29.58 -25.27
C ASN A 477 -8.07 -28.28 -25.75
N ALA A 478 -9.36 -28.08 -25.49
CA ALA A 478 -10.03 -26.80 -25.76
C ALA A 478 -9.39 -25.65 -24.94
N THR A 479 -8.99 -25.91 -23.69
CA THR A 479 -8.23 -24.92 -22.90
C THR A 479 -6.92 -24.53 -23.58
N LYS A 480 -6.17 -25.49 -24.10
CA LYS A 480 -4.93 -25.22 -24.85
C LYS A 480 -5.19 -24.40 -26.11
N GLU A 481 -6.26 -24.69 -26.85
CA GLU A 481 -6.64 -23.92 -28.04
C GLU A 481 -6.95 -22.46 -27.67
N GLY A 482 -7.70 -22.22 -26.59
CA GLY A 482 -7.96 -20.87 -26.08
C GLY A 482 -6.69 -20.12 -25.66
N LEU A 483 -5.78 -20.78 -24.94
CA LEU A 483 -4.47 -20.21 -24.57
C LEU A 483 -3.60 -19.89 -25.79
N ASN A 484 -3.65 -20.73 -26.84
CA ASN A 484 -2.95 -20.44 -28.11
C ASN A 484 -3.52 -19.20 -28.81
N THR A 485 -4.83 -18.97 -28.76
CA THR A 485 -5.44 -17.72 -29.25
C THR A 485 -4.92 -16.52 -28.47
N LYS A 486 -4.81 -16.61 -27.14
CA LYS A 486 -4.20 -15.55 -26.31
C LYS A 486 -2.73 -15.27 -26.65
N ILE A 487 -1.95 -16.32 -26.95
CA ILE A 487 -0.56 -16.18 -27.46
C ILE A 487 -0.53 -15.41 -28.79
N ILE A 488 -1.48 -15.64 -29.69
CA ILE A 488 -1.57 -14.90 -30.96
C ILE A 488 -1.83 -13.41 -30.68
N THR A 489 -2.75 -13.09 -29.76
CA THR A 489 -3.02 -11.71 -29.33
C THR A 489 -1.78 -11.04 -28.73
N ALA A 490 -1.06 -11.72 -27.83
CA ALA A 490 0.19 -11.20 -27.27
C ALA A 490 1.27 -10.97 -28.35
N LYS A 491 1.40 -11.87 -29.34
CA LYS A 491 2.30 -11.67 -30.50
C LYS A 491 1.89 -10.46 -31.34
N ALA A 492 0.60 -10.22 -31.52
CA ALA A 492 0.10 -9.03 -32.22
C ALA A 492 0.48 -7.74 -31.48
N TYR A 493 0.32 -7.70 -30.16
CA TYR A 493 0.74 -6.56 -29.34
C TYR A 493 2.25 -6.37 -29.31
N LYS A 494 3.05 -7.45 -29.29
CA LYS A 494 4.51 -7.37 -29.49
C LYS A 494 4.86 -6.66 -30.79
N GLY A 495 4.15 -6.98 -31.87
CA GLY A 495 4.31 -6.32 -33.17
C GLY A 495 3.98 -4.83 -33.10
N LYS A 496 2.83 -4.48 -32.50
CA LYS A 496 2.39 -3.08 -32.30
C LYS A 496 3.38 -2.30 -31.44
N ALA A 497 3.84 -2.84 -30.31
CA ALA A 497 4.81 -2.21 -29.42
C ALA A 497 6.13 -1.90 -30.13
N LYS A 498 6.63 -2.84 -30.95
CA LYS A 498 7.84 -2.63 -31.76
C LYS A 498 7.67 -1.52 -32.80
N ILE A 499 6.51 -1.44 -33.44
CA ILE A 499 6.18 -0.38 -34.39
C ILE A 499 6.11 0.98 -33.68
N ALA A 500 5.52 1.01 -32.47
CA ALA A 500 5.45 2.20 -31.62
C ALA A 500 6.79 2.57 -30.96
N GLY A 501 7.85 1.75 -31.11
CA GLY A 501 9.15 1.99 -30.49
C GLY A 501 9.22 1.67 -28.99
N SER A 502 8.21 1.00 -28.43
CA SER A 502 8.15 0.66 -27.00
C SER A 502 8.87 -0.65 -26.70
N SER A 503 10.06 -0.55 -26.10
CA SER A 503 10.87 -1.73 -25.73
C SER A 503 10.26 -2.48 -24.54
N GLN A 504 9.73 -1.75 -23.56
CA GLN A 504 9.03 -2.30 -22.40
C GLN A 504 7.74 -3.02 -22.82
N GLY A 505 6.96 -2.41 -23.73
CA GLY A 505 5.75 -3.05 -24.26
C GLY A 505 6.05 -4.37 -24.98
N ALA A 506 7.13 -4.42 -25.77
CA ALA A 506 7.55 -5.66 -26.43
C ALA A 506 8.03 -6.73 -25.43
N SER A 507 8.73 -6.31 -24.37
CA SER A 507 9.18 -7.18 -23.27
C SER A 507 8.00 -7.78 -22.50
N CYS A 508 7.00 -6.98 -22.17
CA CYS A 508 5.77 -7.44 -21.50
C CYS A 508 5.02 -8.45 -22.36
N ALA A 509 4.91 -8.23 -23.68
CA ALA A 509 4.31 -9.21 -24.56
C ALA A 509 5.08 -10.55 -24.59
N ASP A 510 6.41 -10.52 -24.50
CA ASP A 510 7.23 -11.73 -24.39
C ASP A 510 7.01 -12.46 -23.05
N LYS A 511 6.90 -11.72 -21.94
CA LYS A 511 6.51 -12.28 -20.65
C LYS A 511 5.11 -12.92 -20.72
N ALA A 512 4.13 -12.26 -21.35
CA ALA A 512 2.78 -12.81 -21.54
C ALA A 512 2.80 -14.15 -22.29
N ILE A 513 3.49 -14.20 -23.44
CA ILE A 513 3.65 -15.43 -24.23
C ILE A 513 4.27 -16.54 -23.38
N ALA A 514 5.29 -16.22 -22.58
CA ALA A 514 5.93 -17.20 -21.71
C ALA A 514 4.99 -17.74 -20.63
N GLN A 515 4.14 -16.91 -20.00
CA GLN A 515 3.19 -17.38 -18.99
C GLN A 515 2.09 -18.27 -19.60
N TYR A 516 1.52 -17.88 -20.75
CA TYR A 516 0.56 -18.75 -21.45
C TYR A 516 1.18 -20.09 -21.85
N GLN A 517 2.45 -20.09 -22.29
CA GLN A 517 3.15 -21.33 -22.61
C GLN A 517 3.34 -22.22 -21.37
N LYS A 518 3.72 -21.64 -20.22
CA LYS A 518 3.78 -22.38 -18.95
C LYS A 518 2.43 -22.97 -18.56
N ALA A 519 1.33 -22.25 -18.79
CA ALA A 519 -0.02 -22.76 -18.55
C ALA A 519 -0.31 -23.99 -19.43
N ILE A 520 0.04 -23.93 -20.73
CA ILE A 520 -0.07 -25.06 -21.66
C ILE A 520 0.80 -26.24 -21.19
N ASP A 521 2.05 -25.99 -20.83
CA ASP A 521 2.99 -27.01 -20.37
C ASP A 521 2.46 -27.74 -19.12
N LYS A 522 1.82 -27.01 -18.19
CA LYS A 522 1.16 -27.63 -17.02
C LYS A 522 0.01 -28.55 -17.43
N ILE A 523 -0.81 -28.16 -18.41
CA ILE A 523 -1.86 -29.04 -18.94
C ILE A 523 -1.25 -30.28 -19.61
N ASP A 524 -0.14 -30.14 -20.34
CA ASP A 524 0.59 -31.27 -20.95
C ASP A 524 1.18 -32.23 -19.90
N THR A 525 1.82 -31.70 -18.85
CA THR A 525 2.31 -32.52 -17.71
C THR A 525 1.15 -33.28 -17.08
N TYR A 526 0.04 -32.61 -16.81
CA TYR A 526 -1.12 -33.25 -16.23
C TYR A 526 -1.71 -34.33 -17.13
N TYR A 527 -1.73 -34.13 -18.44
CA TYR A 527 -2.21 -35.13 -19.39
C TYR A 527 -1.46 -36.47 -19.23
N LEU A 528 -0.16 -36.41 -18.94
CA LEU A 528 0.70 -37.57 -18.69
C LEU A 528 0.43 -38.21 -17.32
N GLU A 529 0.15 -37.40 -16.30
CA GLU A 529 -0.16 -37.86 -14.93
C GLU A 529 -1.59 -38.37 -14.77
N PHE A 530 -2.52 -37.88 -15.59
CA PHE A 530 -3.93 -38.27 -15.61
C PHE A 530 -4.13 -39.76 -15.83
N GLU A 531 -3.22 -40.39 -16.58
CA GLU A 531 -3.25 -41.84 -16.78
C GLU A 531 -2.96 -42.62 -15.49
N LYS A 532 -2.17 -42.05 -14.58
CA LYS A 532 -1.89 -42.62 -13.25
C LYS A 532 -3.06 -42.40 -12.27
N LEU A 533 -3.82 -41.31 -12.42
CA LEU A 533 -5.01 -41.05 -11.61
C LEU A 533 -6.17 -42.00 -11.91
N LEU A 534 -6.22 -42.60 -13.09
CA LEU A 534 -7.26 -43.57 -13.47
C LEU A 534 -7.19 -44.89 -12.69
N THR A 535 -6.02 -45.24 -12.16
CA THR A 535 -5.83 -46.43 -11.32
C THR A 535 -5.99 -46.13 -9.82
N SER A 536 -6.14 -44.85 -9.46
CA SER A 536 -6.45 -44.41 -8.11
C SER A 536 -7.94 -44.65 -7.80
N ASN A 537 -8.20 -45.51 -6.81
CA ASN A 537 -9.54 -45.70 -6.25
C ASN A 537 -9.97 -44.55 -5.32
N ASP A 538 -9.09 -43.58 -5.07
CA ASP A 538 -9.36 -42.44 -4.18
C ASP A 538 -9.97 -41.28 -4.97
N LYS A 539 -11.29 -41.15 -4.90
CA LYS A 539 -12.04 -40.03 -5.50
C LYS A 539 -11.56 -38.67 -4.97
N SER A 540 -11.24 -38.57 -3.68
CA SER A 540 -10.91 -37.29 -3.05
C SER A 540 -9.54 -36.74 -3.48
N ASN A 541 -8.56 -37.62 -3.75
CA ASN A 541 -7.27 -37.19 -4.30
C ASN A 541 -7.40 -36.68 -5.74
N ARG A 542 -8.21 -37.35 -6.58
CA ARG A 542 -8.41 -36.96 -7.98
C ARG A 542 -9.01 -35.57 -8.14
N GLU A 543 -10.07 -35.27 -7.39
CA GLU A 543 -10.72 -33.95 -7.44
C GLU A 543 -9.78 -32.82 -7.00
N ARG A 544 -8.99 -33.07 -5.95
CA ARG A 544 -8.02 -32.12 -5.43
C ARG A 544 -6.92 -31.81 -6.45
N GLU A 545 -6.37 -32.84 -7.09
CA GLU A 545 -5.29 -32.69 -8.06
C GLU A 545 -5.74 -31.95 -9.34
N ILE A 546 -6.95 -32.23 -9.84
CA ILE A 546 -7.52 -31.52 -11.00
C ILE A 546 -7.75 -30.05 -10.67
N SER A 547 -8.33 -29.77 -9.49
CA SER A 547 -8.65 -28.42 -9.08
C SER A 547 -7.37 -27.61 -8.85
N ALA A 548 -6.36 -28.21 -8.22
CA ALA A 548 -5.04 -27.60 -8.03
C ALA A 548 -4.33 -27.31 -9.36
N LEU A 549 -4.42 -28.23 -10.32
CA LEU A 549 -3.88 -28.00 -11.67
C LEU A 549 -4.57 -26.81 -12.33
N LEU A 550 -5.90 -26.84 -12.44
CA LEU A 550 -6.64 -25.82 -13.18
C LEU A 550 -6.47 -24.44 -12.54
N GLU A 551 -6.34 -24.38 -11.21
CA GLU A 551 -5.98 -23.16 -10.51
C GLU A 551 -4.56 -22.70 -10.84
N THR A 552 -3.58 -23.62 -10.90
CA THR A 552 -2.22 -23.29 -11.36
C THR A 552 -2.22 -22.73 -12.80
N VAL A 553 -2.97 -23.37 -13.71
CA VAL A 553 -3.15 -22.92 -15.09
C VAL A 553 -3.78 -21.54 -15.12
N ARG A 554 -4.79 -21.30 -14.28
CA ARG A 554 -5.48 -20.02 -14.15
C ARG A 554 -4.56 -18.90 -13.68
N VAL A 555 -3.70 -19.15 -12.68
CA VAL A 555 -2.72 -18.15 -12.22
C VAL A 555 -1.79 -17.73 -13.36
N TYR A 556 -1.27 -18.69 -14.14
CA TYR A 556 -0.43 -18.36 -15.30
C TYR A 556 -1.21 -17.67 -16.43
N GLU A 557 -2.46 -18.06 -16.66
CA GLU A 557 -3.33 -17.40 -17.64
C GLU A 557 -3.55 -15.93 -17.27
N ILE A 558 -3.88 -15.64 -16.01
CA ILE A 558 -4.15 -14.28 -15.52
C ILE A 558 -2.89 -13.43 -15.55
N ALA A 559 -1.74 -13.96 -15.13
CA ALA A 559 -0.47 -13.26 -15.28
C ALA A 559 -0.17 -12.96 -16.75
N GLY A 560 -0.51 -13.87 -17.67
CA GLY A 560 -0.43 -13.65 -19.10
C GLY A 560 -1.36 -12.52 -19.58
N ASP A 561 -2.59 -12.49 -19.09
CA ASP A 561 -3.59 -11.46 -19.42
C ASP A 561 -3.12 -10.07 -18.95
N GLU A 562 -2.60 -9.96 -17.74
CA GLU A 562 -2.05 -8.72 -17.19
C GLU A 562 -0.81 -8.25 -17.92
N TYR A 563 0.13 -9.14 -18.25
CA TYR A 563 1.27 -8.76 -19.09
C TYR A 563 0.85 -8.34 -20.51
N THR A 564 -0.21 -8.94 -21.05
CA THR A 564 -0.78 -8.51 -22.34
C THR A 564 -1.38 -7.11 -22.21
N ARG A 565 -2.06 -6.82 -21.09
CA ARG A 565 -2.60 -5.50 -20.77
C ARG A 565 -1.50 -4.44 -20.57
N ALA A 566 -0.46 -4.75 -19.80
CA ALA A 566 0.72 -3.89 -19.64
C ALA A 566 1.39 -3.61 -20.99
N SER A 567 1.53 -4.62 -21.86
CA SER A 567 2.04 -4.44 -23.22
C SER A 567 1.19 -3.46 -24.04
N LYS A 568 -0.14 -3.57 -23.95
CA LYS A 568 -1.07 -2.61 -24.57
C LYS A 568 -0.83 -1.20 -24.00
N LEU A 569 -0.82 -1.02 -22.69
CA LEU A 569 -0.61 0.28 -22.04
C LEU A 569 0.72 0.95 -22.46
N TYR A 570 1.84 0.22 -22.41
CA TYR A 570 3.15 0.71 -22.89
C TYR A 570 3.16 1.06 -24.38
N THR A 571 2.38 0.35 -25.20
CA THR A 571 2.29 0.63 -26.65
C THR A 571 1.63 1.98 -26.91
N TYR A 572 0.71 2.38 -26.04
CA TYR A 572 -0.04 3.64 -26.13
C TYR A 572 0.47 4.69 -25.12
N GLY A 573 1.70 4.55 -24.59
CA GLY A 573 2.35 5.59 -23.79
C GLY A 573 1.79 5.81 -22.38
N LYS A 574 1.20 4.77 -21.77
CA LYS A 574 0.72 4.77 -20.38
C LYS A 574 1.69 4.03 -19.48
N ASP A 575 2.92 4.54 -19.40
CA ASP A 575 4.05 3.80 -18.84
C ASP A 575 3.87 3.50 -17.34
N ASP A 576 3.44 4.47 -16.53
CA ASP A 576 3.25 4.28 -15.08
C ASP A 576 2.17 3.23 -14.77
N GLN A 577 1.03 3.28 -15.48
CA GLN A 577 -0.03 2.27 -15.35
C GLN A 577 0.44 0.90 -15.85
N ALA A 578 1.24 0.88 -16.92
CA ALA A 578 1.77 -0.36 -17.47
C ALA A 578 2.77 -1.04 -16.52
N GLU A 579 3.58 -0.24 -15.82
CA GLU A 579 4.57 -0.72 -14.85
C GLU A 579 3.88 -1.38 -13.65
N SER A 580 2.93 -0.69 -13.01
CA SER A 580 2.12 -1.25 -11.91
C SER A 580 1.44 -2.57 -12.30
N VAL A 581 0.81 -2.63 -13.48
CA VAL A 581 0.18 -3.88 -13.96
C VAL A 581 1.21 -4.99 -14.22
N ALA A 582 2.40 -4.65 -14.72
CA ALA A 582 3.45 -5.63 -14.98
C ALA A 582 4.09 -6.17 -13.68
N GLU A 583 4.20 -5.34 -12.65
CA GLU A 583 4.65 -5.73 -11.31
C GLU A 583 3.65 -6.68 -10.64
N GLY A 584 2.36 -6.34 -10.66
CA GLY A 584 1.30 -7.23 -10.18
C GLY A 584 1.32 -8.60 -10.87
N ALA A 585 1.48 -8.63 -12.20
CA ALA A 585 1.63 -9.86 -12.96
C ALA A 585 2.88 -10.67 -12.58
N GLU A 586 3.97 -9.99 -12.21
CA GLU A 586 5.21 -10.63 -11.75
C GLU A 586 5.03 -11.27 -10.38
N ASP A 587 4.38 -10.57 -9.46
CA ASP A 587 4.11 -11.04 -8.10
C ASP A 587 3.16 -12.24 -8.10
N LEU A 588 2.19 -12.27 -9.02
CA LEU A 588 1.32 -13.43 -9.25
C LEU A 588 2.08 -14.71 -9.62
N VAL A 589 3.27 -14.63 -10.23
CA VAL A 589 4.04 -15.80 -10.67
C VAL A 589 5.36 -15.98 -9.94
N LYS A 590 5.72 -15.04 -9.05
CA LYS A 590 6.81 -15.25 -8.10
C LYS A 590 6.51 -16.49 -7.28
N GLU A 591 7.50 -17.37 -7.22
CA GLU A 591 7.47 -18.48 -6.28
C GLU A 591 7.55 -17.89 -4.87
N PRO A 592 6.72 -18.33 -3.92
CA PRO A 592 6.84 -17.87 -2.55
C PRO A 592 8.26 -18.15 -2.08
N THR A 593 8.93 -17.12 -1.56
CA THR A 593 10.20 -17.29 -0.87
C THR A 593 9.91 -18.18 0.35
N VAL A 594 10.17 -19.49 0.21
CA VAL A 594 9.91 -20.44 1.30
C VAL A 594 10.64 -19.94 2.53
N PRO A 595 9.94 -19.55 3.60
CA PRO A 595 10.60 -19.05 4.78
C PRO A 595 11.49 -20.18 5.31
N PHE A 596 12.76 -19.87 5.54
CA PHE A 596 13.73 -20.88 6.00
C PHE A 596 13.35 -21.43 7.39
N PHE A 597 12.54 -20.67 8.14
CA PHE A 597 12.02 -20.98 9.47
C PHE A 597 10.50 -20.73 9.52
N GLY A 598 9.75 -21.57 10.26
CA GLY A 598 8.30 -21.46 10.43
C GLY A 598 7.56 -22.72 9.96
N ASP A 599 6.31 -22.89 10.40
CA ASP A 599 5.44 -24.01 9.99
C ASP A 599 5.29 -24.00 8.46
N GLY A 600 5.60 -25.13 7.83
CA GLY A 600 5.63 -25.25 6.36
C GLY A 600 6.91 -24.73 5.66
N GLY A 601 7.93 -24.29 6.42
CA GLY A 601 9.24 -23.90 5.91
C GLY A 601 10.15 -25.09 5.59
N VAL A 602 11.30 -24.84 4.95
CA VAL A 602 12.27 -25.88 4.50
C VAL A 602 12.68 -26.83 5.63
N ILE A 603 12.93 -26.30 6.83
CA ILE A 603 13.34 -27.10 7.99
C ILE A 603 12.19 -28.00 8.48
N ASP A 604 10.95 -27.55 8.37
CA ASP A 604 9.78 -28.28 8.84
C ASP A 604 9.44 -29.45 7.91
N SER A 605 9.55 -29.24 6.60
CA SER A 605 9.46 -30.30 5.59
C SER A 605 10.56 -31.35 5.76
N VAL A 606 11.79 -30.93 6.06
CA VAL A 606 12.92 -31.84 6.38
C VAL A 606 12.66 -32.60 7.67
N ASN A 607 12.16 -31.96 8.71
CA ASN A 607 11.83 -32.61 9.99
C ASN A 607 10.68 -33.62 9.82
N THR A 608 9.67 -33.30 9.03
CA THR A 608 8.56 -34.21 8.72
C THR A 608 9.05 -35.43 7.94
N GLY A 609 9.94 -35.23 6.96
CA GLY A 609 10.60 -36.33 6.25
C GLY A 609 11.43 -37.24 7.16
N ILE A 610 12.24 -36.64 8.05
CA ILE A 610 13.02 -37.38 9.05
C ILE A 610 12.11 -38.14 10.02
N ALA A 611 11.01 -37.54 10.48
CA ALA A 611 10.06 -38.18 11.38
C ALA A 611 9.42 -39.43 10.74
N ASN A 612 9.03 -39.33 9.47
CA ASN A 612 8.48 -40.47 8.71
C ASN A 612 9.50 -41.59 8.49
N ILE A 613 10.77 -41.26 8.24
CA ILE A 613 11.84 -42.25 8.12
C ILE A 613 12.10 -42.94 9.46
N VAL A 614 12.13 -42.17 10.56
CA VAL A 614 12.38 -42.69 11.92
C VAL A 614 11.26 -43.61 12.38
N GLN A 615 10.01 -43.34 12.03
CA GLN A 615 8.86 -44.20 12.40
C GLN A 615 8.91 -45.59 11.74
N ASN A 616 9.62 -45.74 10.63
CA ASN A 616 9.71 -47.01 9.89
C ASN A 616 10.87 -47.92 10.35
N ILE A 617 11.64 -47.52 11.37
CA ILE A 617 12.74 -48.31 11.93
C ILE A 617 12.25 -49.06 13.18
N PRO A 618 12.68 -50.32 13.45
CA PRO A 618 12.42 -50.97 14.73
C PRO A 618 12.95 -50.10 15.87
N PHE A 619 12.12 -49.80 16.88
CA PHE A 619 12.34 -48.80 17.95
C PHE A 619 12.08 -47.31 17.59
N GLY A 620 11.52 -47.02 16.41
CA GLY A 620 11.24 -45.67 15.91
C GLY A 620 10.41 -44.77 16.82
N GLU A 621 9.44 -45.33 17.54
CA GLU A 621 8.57 -44.59 18.46
C GLU A 621 9.31 -44.03 19.69
N GLN A 622 10.35 -44.75 20.18
CA GLN A 622 11.20 -44.29 21.28
C GLN A 622 12.20 -43.22 20.82
N LEU A 623 12.68 -43.33 19.58
CA LEU A 623 13.59 -42.34 18.99
C LEU A 623 12.84 -41.04 18.64
N ASN A 624 11.62 -41.13 18.11
CA ASN A 624 10.77 -39.99 17.79
C ASN A 624 10.41 -39.18 19.05
N ASN A 625 10.06 -39.87 20.15
CA ASN A 625 9.85 -39.23 21.46
C ASN A 625 11.12 -38.57 22.03
N LEU A 626 12.31 -39.05 21.68
CA LEU A 626 13.57 -38.44 22.09
C LEU A 626 13.87 -37.17 21.27
N ILE A 627 13.54 -37.17 19.97
CA ILE A 627 13.73 -36.06 19.03
C ILE A 627 12.77 -34.90 19.34
N GLN A 628 11.50 -35.20 19.63
CA GLN A 628 10.49 -34.18 19.99
C GLN A 628 10.81 -33.41 21.29
N ASN A 629 11.70 -33.93 22.14
CA ASN A 629 12.12 -33.29 23.39
C ASN A 629 13.43 -32.47 23.27
N ILE A 630 13.97 -32.32 22.05
CA ILE A 630 15.17 -31.50 21.80
C ILE A 630 14.70 -30.08 21.44
N PRO A 631 15.17 -29.01 22.14
CA PRO A 631 14.80 -27.64 21.80
C PRO A 631 15.17 -27.32 20.34
N PHE A 632 14.22 -26.71 19.60
CA PHE A 632 14.25 -26.45 18.15
C PHE A 632 15.61 -26.00 17.58
N GLY A 633 16.41 -25.24 18.33
CA GLY A 633 17.72 -24.76 17.89
C GLY A 633 18.79 -25.84 17.67
N TYR A 634 18.71 -27.00 18.32
CA TYR A 634 19.80 -28.01 18.27
C TYR A 634 19.68 -29.02 17.13
N VAL A 635 18.45 -29.35 16.71
CA VAL A 635 18.22 -30.21 15.53
C VAL A 635 18.66 -29.48 14.25
N GLY A 636 18.33 -28.18 14.14
CA GLY A 636 18.77 -27.33 13.04
C GLY A 636 20.30 -27.24 12.90
N ILE A 637 21.04 -27.18 14.01
CA ILE A 637 22.52 -27.15 13.98
C ILE A 637 23.09 -28.51 13.53
N LEU A 638 22.47 -29.62 13.92
CA LEU A 638 22.90 -30.96 13.51
C LEU A 638 22.63 -31.21 12.03
N SER A 639 21.47 -30.79 11.50
CA SER A 639 21.14 -30.90 10.08
C SER A 639 21.96 -29.94 9.21
N LEU A 640 22.22 -28.70 9.65
CA LEU A 640 23.19 -27.81 8.99
C LEU A 640 24.60 -28.38 9.00
N GLY A 641 25.04 -28.98 10.10
CA GLY A 641 26.33 -29.66 10.18
C GLY A 641 26.44 -30.82 9.19
N LEU A 642 25.39 -31.62 9.05
CA LEU A 642 25.32 -32.74 8.10
C LEU A 642 25.32 -32.25 6.64
N ILE A 643 24.55 -31.20 6.33
CA ILE A 643 24.51 -30.59 5.00
C ILE A 643 25.88 -29.99 4.64
N ILE A 644 26.54 -29.29 5.56
CA ILE A 644 27.88 -28.71 5.34
C ILE A 644 28.92 -29.81 5.12
N ILE A 645 28.89 -30.91 5.88
CA ILE A 645 29.80 -32.05 5.72
C ILE A 645 29.58 -32.75 4.37
N LEU A 646 28.32 -32.95 3.96
CA LEU A 646 27.97 -33.53 2.66
C LEU A 646 28.38 -32.60 1.49
N TYR A 647 28.20 -31.29 1.64
CA TYR A 647 28.59 -30.31 0.61
C TYR A 647 30.11 -30.16 0.50
N GLN A 648 30.84 -30.21 1.62
CA GLN A 648 32.31 -30.19 1.62
C GLN A 648 32.90 -31.46 0.99
N ASN A 649 32.31 -32.63 1.23
CA ASN A 649 32.75 -33.89 0.62
C ASN A 649 32.40 -34.00 -0.89
N ARG A 650 31.37 -33.31 -1.40
CA ARG A 650 31.15 -33.18 -2.86
C ARG A 650 32.13 -32.19 -3.52
N SER A 651 32.58 -31.17 -2.80
CA SER A 651 33.47 -30.13 -3.35
C SER A 651 34.92 -30.57 -3.62
N SER A 652 35.32 -31.76 -3.14
CA SER A 652 36.65 -32.34 -3.41
C SER A 652 36.76 -33.08 -4.74
N LEU A 653 35.71 -33.11 -5.58
CA LEU A 653 35.67 -33.89 -6.83
C LEU A 653 35.55 -33.09 -8.14
N THR A 654 35.65 -31.75 -8.14
CA THR A 654 35.69 -30.97 -9.41
C THR A 654 36.75 -29.87 -9.43
N SER A 655 37.95 -30.23 -9.87
CA SER A 655 39.14 -29.37 -10.01
C SER A 655 39.09 -28.35 -11.17
N LYS A 656 37.92 -27.92 -11.65
CA LYS A 656 37.79 -27.02 -12.83
C LYS A 656 37.21 -25.62 -12.59
N TYR A 657 36.88 -25.23 -11.36
CA TYR A 657 36.24 -23.92 -11.09
C TYR A 657 37.13 -22.84 -10.42
N ARG A 658 38.47 -22.98 -10.43
CA ARG A 658 39.41 -21.98 -9.85
C ARG A 658 40.06 -20.99 -10.84
N ARG A 659 39.43 -20.73 -11.99
CA ARG A 659 39.91 -19.72 -12.97
C ARG A 659 38.80 -18.77 -13.42
N TYR A 660 38.08 -18.10 -12.51
CA TYR A 660 37.25 -16.95 -12.91
C TYR A 660 37.03 -15.85 -11.86
N LYS A 661 37.82 -15.81 -10.77
CA LYS A 661 37.69 -14.77 -9.73
C LYS A 661 39.00 -14.00 -9.51
N ARG A 662 39.50 -13.39 -10.59
CA ARG A 662 40.47 -12.27 -10.58
C ARG A 662 40.14 -11.34 -11.74
N ARG A 663 39.25 -10.37 -11.45
CA ARG A 663 38.84 -9.16 -12.18
C ARG A 663 37.31 -9.07 -12.13
N TYR A 664 36.81 -8.59 -11.01
CA TYR A 664 35.78 -7.56 -10.83
C TYR A 664 35.73 -7.28 -9.33
#